data_AF-A0A353TXH4-F1
#
_entry.id   AF-A0A353TXH4-F1
#
_cell.length_a   1.000
_cell.length_b   1.000
_cell.length_c   1.000
_cell.angle_alpha   90.00
_cell.angle_beta   90.00
_cell.angle_gamma   90.00
#
_symmetry.space_group_name_H-M   'P 1'
#
loop_
_entity.id
_entity.type
_entity.pdbx_description
1 polymer ?
#
loop_
_entity_poly.entity_id
_entity_poly.type
_entity_poly.pdbx_seq_one_letter_code
_entity_poly.pdbx_strand_id
1 'polypeptide(L)'
;MRMKRVIYLLIANFLFINLSAQQQTSSARALSLFNEGRYAEALVLYEQLANSNSRDVNYNYYYGLSLLKLNIKSDEAIKRLKVAATRPPSPDVHYYLGYLYQRAYEPQLASEHYQRFLKSPKADKELSKLAERALRDCQSAESLINKHFSIEIIAKDTIDATELLSHYGLSKEAGQLLKAGDFFKVGVSPDQIVFRTERANEVFFPLLGSTGKYDLYKIVRLLDAWTDAELLAGEINSDYNELYPFLLTDGTTIYFSSDRPGGMGGLDIYQSYFDPSSGSFSEPDNLGPPFNSPDDDYLLVPDIYAGKAWFTTNRGAEPDKAIVVELIWDNKVVRNLSQDINQVKVAASLPISPNAMPKASTTLHARAGVPASKDSDEFRFMVNDTLVYTRFDQFQSKQALGEFRSAYRISHERDSLTSLLSNKRRAYSQSYDQDELKRLIDSIVELEKETYGLDEHINSYYNKARQLERDYIIQLKRNGLYQPGAVSTQSIKQEPGLLEKTLRGLDKGSLTFYSDEEFLKKKELRDKLYRSFFDNSQIAELQMADSLTVWANILSLESARLLEESRKVTSEQLSLKERLSKGTNIEEEMSLEMEALVQQSRDYKRSSLALYEQALDHKYRHYYNKAVAIGATSNQSGSENLSSHARTRYHEADQSIKQLNLYNPEQLERLLALKKNSVDMLEESLEIQLAGAKAPAAASAAAGGSSGTRFIDLSSGSTPSYPAIHKASPAEVSTPSPASVVSAAFVPSSSKPEYKIQIGVFRNNPNA
;
A
#
# COMPACT_ATOMS: atom_id res chain seq x y z
N MET A 1 1.50 -53.45 73.92
CA MET A 1 1.18 -53.07 72.51
C MET A 1 0.44 -51.72 72.37
N ARG A 2 -0.44 -51.30 73.29
CA ARG A 2 -1.20 -50.04 73.16
C ARG A 2 -0.35 -48.75 73.18
N MET A 3 0.71 -48.70 74.00
CA MET A 3 1.54 -47.49 74.16
C MET A 3 2.40 -47.16 72.92
N LYS A 4 2.92 -48.18 72.21
CA LYS A 4 3.67 -47.99 70.96
C LYS A 4 2.77 -47.44 69.83
N ARG A 5 1.50 -47.88 69.73
CA ARG A 5 0.54 -47.36 68.74
C ARG A 5 0.20 -45.88 68.96
N VAL A 6 0.09 -45.44 70.21
CA VAL A 6 -0.16 -44.02 70.54
C VAL A 6 1.04 -43.13 70.17
N ILE A 7 2.26 -43.61 70.40
CA ILE A 7 3.49 -42.89 70.02
C ILE A 7 3.63 -42.78 68.50
N TYR A 8 3.34 -43.85 67.74
CA TYR A 8 3.33 -43.77 66.27
C TYR A 8 2.24 -42.84 65.73
N LEU A 9 1.05 -42.79 66.36
CA LEU A 9 -0.02 -41.85 66.00
C LEU A 9 0.35 -40.39 66.32
N LEU A 10 1.06 -40.15 67.42
CA LEU A 10 1.53 -38.80 67.79
C LEU A 10 2.68 -38.33 66.90
N ILE A 11 3.64 -39.20 66.58
CA ILE A 11 4.73 -38.89 65.64
C ILE A 11 4.17 -38.67 64.23
N ALA A 12 3.22 -39.49 63.79
CA ALA A 12 2.52 -39.28 62.53
C ALA A 12 1.77 -37.94 62.53
N ASN A 13 0.99 -37.62 63.58
CA ASN A 13 0.33 -36.31 63.69
C ASN A 13 1.32 -35.14 63.68
N PHE A 14 2.45 -35.26 64.38
CA PHE A 14 3.46 -34.20 64.44
C PHE A 14 4.18 -34.00 63.10
N LEU A 15 4.48 -35.09 62.37
CA LEU A 15 4.99 -35.04 61.00
C LEU A 15 3.96 -34.45 60.03
N PHE A 16 2.68 -34.81 60.16
CA PHE A 16 1.60 -34.25 59.36
C PHE A 16 1.43 -32.74 59.62
N ILE A 17 1.48 -32.27 60.87
CA ILE A 17 1.34 -30.84 61.21
C ILE A 17 2.51 -30.02 60.62
N ASN A 18 3.75 -30.51 60.72
CA ASN A 18 4.91 -29.81 60.15
C ASN A 18 4.87 -29.78 58.62
N LEU A 19 4.47 -30.89 57.98
CA LEU A 19 4.33 -30.95 56.52
C LEU A 19 3.22 -30.00 56.03
N SER A 20 2.10 -29.94 56.75
CA SER A 20 0.98 -29.03 56.47
C SER A 20 1.40 -27.56 56.58
N ALA A 21 2.13 -27.21 57.63
CA ALA A 21 2.63 -25.85 57.85
C ALA A 21 3.62 -25.43 56.76
N GLN A 22 4.55 -26.32 56.38
CA GLN A 22 5.53 -26.05 55.32
C GLN A 22 4.88 -25.89 53.93
N GLN A 23 3.88 -26.72 53.60
CA GLN A 23 3.09 -26.57 52.38
C GLN A 23 2.33 -25.24 52.36
N GLN A 24 1.72 -24.85 53.49
CA GLN A 24 0.96 -23.60 53.59
C GLN A 24 1.86 -22.36 53.43
N THR A 25 3.07 -22.36 53.99
CA THR A 25 4.05 -21.28 53.77
C THR A 25 4.52 -21.22 52.32
N SER A 26 4.75 -22.37 51.67
CA SER A 26 5.17 -22.42 50.27
C SER A 26 4.07 -21.92 49.30
N SER A 27 2.81 -22.22 49.58
CA SER A 27 1.66 -21.74 48.81
C SER A 27 1.47 -20.22 48.93
N ALA A 28 1.62 -19.66 50.13
CA ALA A 28 1.50 -18.22 50.34
C ALA A 28 2.61 -17.45 49.59
N ARG A 29 3.85 -17.97 49.64
CA ARG A 29 4.98 -17.41 48.88
C ARG A 29 4.76 -17.49 47.37
N ALA A 30 4.28 -18.62 46.86
CA ALA A 30 3.98 -18.79 45.44
C ALA A 30 2.92 -17.80 44.94
N LEU A 31 1.89 -17.54 45.75
CA LEU A 31 0.85 -16.56 45.43
C LEU A 31 1.38 -15.12 45.45
N SER A 32 2.25 -14.75 46.41
CA SER A 32 2.89 -13.43 46.45
C SER A 32 3.68 -13.17 45.17
N LEU A 33 4.55 -14.11 44.79
CA LEU A 33 5.36 -14.01 43.56
C LEU A 33 4.50 -13.87 42.31
N PHE A 34 3.38 -14.62 42.25
CA PHE A 34 2.46 -14.53 41.13
C PHE A 34 1.81 -13.14 41.03
N ASN A 35 1.35 -12.59 42.16
CA ASN A 35 0.74 -11.26 42.21
C ASN A 35 1.74 -10.13 41.94
N GLU A 36 3.02 -10.34 42.24
CA GLU A 36 4.14 -9.44 41.89
C GLU A 36 4.52 -9.53 40.39
N GLY A 37 3.88 -10.40 39.60
CA GLY A 37 4.21 -10.61 38.18
C GLY A 37 5.46 -11.46 37.93
N ARG A 38 6.05 -12.04 38.98
CA ARG A 38 7.26 -12.89 38.91
C ARG A 38 6.88 -14.33 38.54
N TYR A 39 6.27 -14.49 37.37
CA TYR A 39 5.66 -15.74 36.93
C TYR A 39 6.65 -16.90 36.82
N ALA A 40 7.90 -16.64 36.42
CA ALA A 40 8.94 -17.68 36.32
C ALA A 40 9.26 -18.31 37.69
N GLU A 41 9.33 -17.50 38.75
CA GLU A 41 9.59 -17.99 40.10
C GLU A 41 8.35 -18.64 40.73
N ALA A 42 7.17 -18.07 40.47
CA ALA A 42 5.91 -18.65 40.88
C ALA A 42 5.69 -20.04 40.23
N LEU A 43 6.06 -20.19 38.95
CA LEU A 43 5.95 -21.42 38.18
C LEU A 43 6.67 -22.58 38.87
N VAL A 44 7.91 -22.38 39.31
CA VAL A 44 8.73 -23.42 39.96
C VAL A 44 8.06 -23.93 41.23
N LEU A 45 7.51 -23.01 42.05
CA LEU A 45 6.82 -23.38 43.28
C LEU A 45 5.47 -24.06 42.99
N TYR A 46 4.70 -23.54 42.04
CA TYR A 46 3.42 -24.12 41.67
C TYR A 46 3.56 -25.47 40.97
N GLU A 47 4.65 -25.72 40.25
CA GLU A 47 4.98 -27.04 39.70
C GLU A 47 5.16 -28.07 40.84
N GLN A 48 5.94 -27.73 41.87
CA GLN A 48 6.12 -28.60 43.04
C GLN A 48 4.80 -28.85 43.77
N LEU A 49 4.02 -27.79 44.00
CA LEU A 49 2.72 -27.88 44.68
C LEU A 49 1.72 -28.72 43.88
N ALA A 50 1.57 -28.47 42.58
CA ALA A 50 0.67 -29.22 41.70
C ALA A 50 1.12 -30.66 41.50
N ASN A 51 2.42 -30.97 41.55
CA ASN A 51 2.90 -32.35 41.51
C ASN A 51 2.69 -33.08 42.84
N SER A 52 2.80 -32.38 43.98
CA SER A 52 2.52 -32.94 45.30
C SER A 52 1.02 -33.22 45.54
N ASN A 53 0.14 -32.41 44.95
CA ASN A 53 -1.31 -32.57 45.03
C ASN A 53 -1.95 -32.27 43.67
N SER A 54 -1.94 -33.26 42.78
CA SER A 54 -2.35 -33.11 41.38
C SER A 54 -3.83 -32.81 41.15
N ARG A 55 -4.67 -33.00 42.17
CA ARG A 55 -6.12 -32.69 42.11
C ARG A 55 -6.48 -31.32 42.69
N ASP A 56 -5.53 -30.60 43.28
CA ASP A 56 -5.82 -29.28 43.84
C ASP A 56 -6.10 -28.26 42.73
N VAL A 57 -7.33 -27.74 42.69
CA VAL A 57 -7.78 -26.82 41.65
C VAL A 57 -7.05 -25.47 41.68
N ASN A 58 -6.60 -24.99 42.84
CA ASN A 58 -5.90 -23.71 42.96
C ASN A 58 -4.46 -23.83 42.47
N TYR A 59 -3.76 -24.91 42.85
CA TYR A 59 -2.38 -25.12 42.40
C TYR A 59 -2.33 -25.30 40.88
N ASN A 60 -3.24 -26.10 40.33
CA ASN A 60 -3.33 -26.27 38.88
C ASN A 60 -3.75 -24.97 38.17
N TYR A 61 -4.58 -24.12 38.79
CA TYR A 61 -4.97 -22.82 38.22
C TYR A 61 -3.76 -21.90 38.07
N TYR A 62 -3.05 -21.61 39.16
CA TYR A 62 -1.91 -20.69 39.12
C TYR A 62 -0.70 -21.28 38.37
N TYR A 63 -0.52 -22.61 38.41
CA TYR A 63 0.49 -23.26 37.58
C TYR A 63 0.19 -23.09 36.09
N GLY A 64 -1.04 -23.38 35.66
CA GLY A 64 -1.47 -23.21 34.27
C GLY A 64 -1.40 -21.75 33.81
N LEU A 65 -1.79 -20.80 34.66
CA LEU A 65 -1.66 -19.38 34.36
C LEU A 65 -0.21 -18.92 34.26
N SER A 66 0.69 -19.44 35.11
CA SER A 66 2.11 -19.09 35.03
C SER A 66 2.72 -19.57 33.71
N LEU A 67 2.37 -20.79 33.26
CA LEU A 67 2.75 -21.30 31.94
C LEU A 67 2.22 -20.41 30.81
N LEU A 68 0.94 -20.02 30.87
CA LEU A 68 0.32 -19.14 29.89
C LEU A 68 0.99 -17.76 29.84
N LYS A 69 1.24 -17.13 31.00
CA LYS A 69 1.86 -15.80 31.09
C LYS A 69 3.31 -15.77 30.60
N LEU A 70 4.00 -16.89 30.69
CA LEU A 70 5.36 -17.06 30.18
C LEU A 70 5.40 -17.55 28.72
N ASN A 71 4.23 -17.79 28.10
CA ASN A 71 4.09 -18.34 26.75
C ASN A 71 4.87 -19.65 26.52
N ILE A 72 4.85 -20.57 27.50
CA ILE A 72 5.56 -21.86 27.44
C ILE A 72 4.64 -23.04 27.73
N LYS A 73 4.93 -24.20 27.12
CA LYS A 73 4.25 -25.50 27.35
C LYS A 73 2.71 -25.40 27.33
N SER A 74 2.14 -24.84 26.26
CA SER A 74 0.70 -24.59 26.11
C SER A 74 -0.18 -25.84 26.36
N ASP A 75 0.24 -27.02 25.91
CA ASP A 75 -0.49 -28.27 26.14
C ASP A 75 -0.60 -28.63 27.63
N GLU A 76 0.49 -28.42 28.39
CA GLU A 76 0.47 -28.63 29.84
C GLU A 76 -0.38 -27.56 30.52
N ALA A 77 -0.36 -26.31 30.06
CA ALA A 77 -1.25 -25.26 30.56
C ALA A 77 -2.73 -25.63 30.38
N ILE A 78 -3.12 -26.11 29.18
CA ILE A 78 -4.48 -26.60 28.89
C ILE A 78 -4.87 -27.73 29.85
N LYS A 79 -3.98 -28.72 30.02
CA LYS A 79 -4.21 -29.87 30.92
C LYS A 79 -4.43 -29.42 32.37
N ARG A 80 -3.64 -28.47 32.85
CA ARG A 80 -3.73 -27.96 34.23
C ARG A 80 -4.98 -27.12 34.44
N LEU A 81 -5.30 -26.22 33.51
CA LEU A 81 -6.51 -25.42 33.58
C LEU A 81 -7.79 -26.26 33.43
N LYS A 82 -7.75 -27.38 32.68
CA LYS A 82 -8.83 -28.38 32.66
C LYS A 82 -9.11 -28.96 34.05
N VAL A 83 -8.07 -29.26 34.84
CA VAL A 83 -8.24 -29.71 36.23
C VAL A 83 -8.86 -28.60 37.08
N ALA A 84 -8.36 -27.36 36.96
CA ALA A 84 -8.91 -26.21 37.66
C ALA A 84 -10.39 -25.95 37.31
N ALA A 85 -10.79 -26.16 36.06
CA ALA A 85 -12.15 -25.96 35.57
C ALA A 85 -13.20 -26.92 36.18
N THR A 86 -12.77 -28.02 36.81
CA THR A 86 -13.70 -28.95 37.48
C THR A 86 -14.41 -28.30 38.67
N ARG A 87 -13.69 -27.43 39.40
CA ARG A 87 -14.23 -26.54 40.43
C ARG A 87 -13.47 -25.21 40.35
N PRO A 88 -13.88 -24.32 39.43
CA PRO A 88 -13.11 -23.12 39.08
C PRO A 88 -12.87 -22.22 40.31
N PRO A 89 -11.61 -21.88 40.64
CA PRO A 89 -11.32 -20.85 41.64
C PRO A 89 -11.87 -19.48 41.23
N SER A 90 -11.86 -19.20 39.93
CA SER A 90 -12.42 -18.02 39.27
C SER A 90 -13.12 -18.43 37.97
N PRO A 91 -14.21 -17.75 37.54
CA PRO A 91 -14.78 -17.92 36.21
C PRO A 91 -13.75 -17.73 35.09
N ASP A 92 -12.72 -16.90 35.32
CA ASP A 92 -11.69 -16.56 34.33
C ASP A 92 -10.95 -17.79 33.80
N VAL A 93 -10.93 -18.90 34.53
CA VAL A 93 -10.46 -20.21 34.03
C VAL A 93 -11.01 -20.51 32.64
N HIS A 94 -12.30 -20.24 32.41
CA HIS A 94 -12.94 -20.50 31.13
C HIS A 94 -12.49 -19.51 30.05
N TYR A 95 -12.22 -18.25 30.38
CA TYR A 95 -11.59 -17.31 29.45
C TYR A 95 -10.20 -17.82 29.01
N TYR A 96 -9.36 -18.20 29.97
CA TYR A 96 -7.99 -18.66 29.67
C TYR A 96 -7.96 -20.00 28.92
N LEU A 97 -8.88 -20.92 29.21
CA LEU A 97 -9.06 -22.12 28.40
C LEU A 97 -9.50 -21.78 26.98
N GLY A 98 -10.45 -20.86 26.82
CA GLY A 98 -10.87 -20.36 25.51
C GLY A 98 -9.70 -19.85 24.69
N TYR A 99 -8.89 -18.99 25.32
CA TYR A 99 -7.67 -18.43 24.73
C TYR A 99 -6.66 -19.48 24.30
N LEU A 100 -6.37 -20.47 25.15
CA LEU A 100 -5.45 -21.54 24.79
C LEU A 100 -5.99 -22.45 23.68
N TYR A 101 -7.30 -22.74 23.64
CA TYR A 101 -7.89 -23.51 22.55
C TYR A 101 -7.88 -22.75 21.23
N GLN A 102 -8.09 -21.43 21.25
CA GLN A 102 -7.97 -20.61 20.04
C GLN A 102 -6.56 -20.71 19.47
N ARG A 103 -5.53 -20.57 20.32
CA ARG A 103 -4.10 -20.77 19.95
C ARG A 103 -3.78 -22.20 19.51
N ALA A 104 -4.54 -23.17 20.00
CA ALA A 104 -4.47 -24.56 19.56
C ALA A 104 -5.31 -24.81 18.30
N TYR A 105 -5.77 -23.78 17.58
CA TYR A 105 -6.61 -23.92 16.38
C TYR A 105 -7.87 -24.75 16.63
N GLU A 106 -8.43 -24.73 17.84
CA GLU A 106 -9.63 -25.47 18.23
C GLU A 106 -10.80 -24.50 18.50
N PRO A 107 -11.32 -23.82 17.46
CA PRO A 107 -12.27 -22.71 17.61
C PRO A 107 -13.61 -23.12 18.23
N GLN A 108 -14.05 -24.37 18.05
CA GLN A 108 -15.27 -24.87 18.68
C GLN A 108 -15.13 -24.95 20.20
N LEU A 109 -14.02 -25.54 20.68
CA LEU A 109 -13.73 -25.64 22.11
C LEU A 109 -13.45 -24.27 22.71
N ALA A 110 -12.75 -23.40 21.97
CA ALA A 110 -12.54 -22.03 22.37
C ALA A 110 -13.87 -21.29 22.58
N SER A 111 -14.77 -21.38 21.62
CA SER A 111 -16.10 -20.78 21.66
C SER A 111 -16.95 -21.29 22.83
N GLU A 112 -16.95 -22.60 23.09
CA GLU A 112 -17.67 -23.19 24.23
C GLU A 112 -17.19 -22.59 25.56
N HIS A 113 -15.88 -22.43 25.70
CA HIS A 113 -15.27 -21.88 26.90
C HIS A 113 -15.52 -20.38 27.06
N TYR A 114 -15.43 -19.58 26.00
CA TYR A 114 -15.79 -18.16 26.05
C TYR A 114 -17.27 -17.94 26.38
N GLN A 115 -18.17 -18.72 25.79
CA GLN A 115 -19.60 -18.65 26.11
C GLN A 115 -19.88 -19.02 27.58
N ARG A 116 -19.17 -20.01 28.14
CA ARG A 116 -19.28 -20.35 29.57
C ARG A 116 -18.80 -19.22 30.46
N PHE A 117 -17.69 -18.58 30.10
CA PHE A 117 -17.17 -17.42 30.81
C PHE A 117 -18.19 -16.28 30.83
N LEU A 118 -18.73 -15.90 29.66
CA LEU A 118 -19.69 -14.79 29.52
C LEU A 118 -21.03 -15.02 30.24
N LYS A 119 -21.43 -16.28 30.44
CA LYS A 119 -22.64 -16.62 31.21
C LYS A 119 -22.46 -16.44 32.73
N SER A 120 -21.24 -16.28 33.21
CA SER A 120 -20.97 -16.14 34.64
C SER A 120 -21.28 -14.73 35.13
N PRO A 121 -22.07 -14.54 36.19
CA PRO A 121 -22.34 -13.21 36.77
C PRO A 121 -21.10 -12.60 37.46
N LYS A 122 -20.05 -13.39 37.67
CA LYS A 122 -18.77 -12.98 38.26
C LYS A 122 -17.66 -12.77 37.21
N ALA A 123 -17.99 -12.79 35.92
CA ALA A 123 -17.02 -12.56 34.86
C ALA A 123 -16.45 -11.14 34.95
N ASP A 124 -15.13 -11.02 34.79
CA ASP A 124 -14.48 -9.71 34.69
C ASP A 124 -14.96 -8.95 33.45
N LYS A 125 -15.17 -7.64 33.58
CA LYS A 125 -15.75 -6.80 32.51
C LYS A 125 -14.82 -6.62 31.32
N GLU A 126 -13.52 -6.45 31.55
CA GLU A 126 -12.57 -6.27 30.46
C GLU A 126 -12.29 -7.59 29.75
N LEU A 127 -12.15 -8.68 30.50
CA LEU A 127 -12.08 -10.02 29.92
C LEU A 127 -13.36 -10.38 29.14
N SER A 128 -14.53 -9.89 29.55
CA SER A 128 -15.79 -10.11 28.82
C SER A 128 -15.76 -9.48 27.43
N LYS A 129 -15.27 -8.24 27.30
CA LYS A 129 -15.09 -7.60 25.98
C LYS A 129 -14.13 -8.39 25.10
N LEU A 130 -13.03 -8.89 25.67
CA LEU A 130 -12.06 -9.72 24.95
C LEU A 130 -12.68 -11.06 24.52
N ALA A 131 -13.48 -11.70 25.38
CA ALA A 131 -14.18 -12.94 25.06
C ALA A 131 -15.23 -12.76 23.96
N GLU A 132 -15.97 -11.65 23.96
CA GLU A 132 -16.93 -11.32 22.90
C GLU A 132 -16.25 -11.10 21.55
N ARG A 133 -15.08 -10.43 21.54
CA ARG A 133 -14.23 -10.34 20.34
C ARG A 133 -13.77 -11.73 19.90
N ALA A 134 -13.16 -12.50 20.80
CA ALA A 134 -12.63 -13.82 20.48
C ALA A 134 -13.70 -14.80 19.97
N LEU A 135 -14.96 -14.65 20.37
CA LEU A 135 -16.07 -15.44 19.79
C LEU A 135 -16.31 -15.15 18.31
N ARG A 136 -16.21 -13.89 17.88
CA ARG A 136 -16.32 -13.52 16.45
C ARG A 136 -15.13 -14.06 15.66
N ASP A 137 -13.94 -14.00 16.26
CA ASP A 137 -12.72 -14.52 15.65
C ASP A 137 -12.78 -16.05 15.54
N CYS A 138 -13.28 -16.75 16.56
CA CYS A 138 -13.48 -18.20 16.49
C CYS A 138 -14.47 -18.60 15.39
N GLN A 139 -15.60 -17.90 15.25
CA GLN A 139 -16.57 -18.16 14.18
C GLN A 139 -15.95 -18.01 12.79
N SER A 140 -15.08 -17.03 12.61
CA SER A 140 -14.42 -16.77 11.34
C SER A 140 -13.29 -17.75 11.09
N ALA A 141 -12.52 -18.11 12.12
CA ALA A 141 -11.49 -19.15 12.07
C ALA A 141 -12.06 -20.50 11.61
N GLU A 142 -13.29 -20.87 12.01
CA GLU A 142 -13.95 -22.11 11.53
C GLU A 142 -14.13 -22.13 10.01
N SER A 143 -14.43 -20.97 9.40
CA SER A 143 -14.52 -20.81 7.94
C SER A 143 -13.12 -20.81 7.31
N LEU A 144 -12.22 -19.98 7.85
CA LEU A 144 -10.90 -19.71 7.30
C LEU A 144 -9.96 -20.92 7.35
N ILE A 145 -10.11 -21.80 8.34
CA ILE A 145 -9.34 -23.05 8.44
C ILE A 145 -9.58 -23.98 7.23
N ASN A 146 -10.61 -23.77 6.41
CA ASN A 146 -10.77 -24.55 5.18
C ASN A 146 -10.01 -23.96 3.97
N LYS A 147 -9.45 -22.76 4.11
CA LYS A 147 -8.66 -22.04 3.10
C LYS A 147 -7.18 -22.15 3.46
N HIS A 148 -6.39 -22.75 2.57
CA HIS A 148 -4.95 -22.88 2.76
C HIS A 148 -4.17 -22.55 1.48
N PHE A 149 -2.97 -22.01 1.65
CA PHE A 149 -2.04 -21.73 0.56
C PHE A 149 -0.90 -22.74 0.54
N SER A 150 -0.48 -23.15 -0.67
CA SER A 150 0.80 -23.86 -0.82
C SER A 150 1.92 -22.86 -0.62
N ILE A 151 2.68 -23.02 0.46
CA ILE A 151 3.92 -22.26 0.67
C ILE A 151 5.07 -23.21 0.94
N GLU A 152 6.25 -22.82 0.48
CA GLU A 152 7.51 -23.49 0.82
C GLU A 152 8.36 -22.51 1.63
N ILE A 153 8.63 -22.83 2.89
CA ILE A 153 9.44 -21.97 3.76
C ILE A 153 10.93 -22.20 3.45
N ILE A 154 11.64 -21.14 3.07
CA ILE A 154 13.08 -21.14 2.80
C ILE A 154 13.86 -20.91 4.10
N ALA A 155 13.53 -19.85 4.83
CA ALA A 155 14.25 -19.42 6.03
C ALA A 155 13.30 -18.81 7.07
N LYS A 156 13.73 -18.84 8.34
CA LYS A 156 12.99 -18.28 9.46
C LYS A 156 13.97 -17.69 10.49
N ASP A 157 13.94 -16.37 10.62
CA ASP A 157 14.81 -15.63 11.54
C ASP A 157 13.97 -15.00 12.64
N THR A 158 14.37 -15.19 13.90
CA THR A 158 13.80 -14.46 15.04
C THR A 158 14.68 -13.24 15.30
N ILE A 159 14.08 -12.06 15.23
CA ILE A 159 14.76 -10.77 15.22
C ILE A 159 14.12 -9.81 16.22
N ASP A 160 14.86 -8.78 16.62
CA ASP A 160 14.26 -7.63 17.30
C ASP A 160 13.40 -6.84 16.29
N ALA A 161 12.23 -6.35 16.73
CA ALA A 161 11.28 -5.67 15.84
C ALA A 161 11.88 -4.43 15.13
N THR A 162 12.91 -3.80 15.73
CA THR A 162 13.60 -2.63 15.17
C THR A 162 14.46 -2.95 13.94
N GLU A 163 14.86 -4.22 13.76
CA GLU A 163 15.72 -4.72 12.70
C GLU A 163 14.93 -5.23 11.48
N LEU A 164 13.59 -5.21 11.54
CA LEU A 164 12.67 -5.77 10.56
C LEU A 164 13.09 -5.54 9.10
N LEU A 165 13.34 -4.29 8.71
CA LEU A 165 13.62 -3.93 7.33
C LEU A 165 14.93 -4.53 6.79
N SER A 166 15.90 -4.82 7.65
CA SER A 166 17.18 -5.39 7.22
C SER A 166 17.08 -6.84 6.76
N HIS A 167 15.99 -7.53 7.12
CA HIS A 167 15.70 -8.91 6.70
C HIS A 167 14.81 -9.00 5.44
N TYR A 168 14.42 -7.87 4.85
CA TYR A 168 13.63 -7.81 3.61
C TYR A 168 14.52 -7.55 2.40
N GLY A 169 14.71 -8.58 1.57
CA GLY A 169 15.58 -8.54 0.38
C GLY A 169 14.83 -8.24 -0.93
N LEU A 170 14.04 -7.18 -0.97
CA LEU A 170 13.17 -6.85 -2.12
C LEU A 170 13.96 -6.48 -3.37
N SER A 171 13.48 -6.97 -4.52
CA SER A 171 13.91 -6.46 -5.83
C SER A 171 13.51 -5.00 -6.01
N LYS A 172 14.25 -4.27 -6.84
CA LYS A 172 13.94 -2.86 -7.14
C LYS A 172 12.57 -2.74 -7.82
N GLU A 173 12.19 -3.76 -8.57
CA GLU A 173 10.93 -3.87 -9.30
C GLU A 173 9.74 -4.05 -8.35
N ALA A 174 9.92 -4.62 -7.16
CA ALA A 174 8.88 -4.80 -6.14
C ALA A 174 8.57 -3.53 -5.32
N GLY A 175 9.38 -2.48 -5.44
CA GLY A 175 9.27 -1.26 -4.64
C GLY A 175 10.17 -1.27 -3.40
N GLN A 176 9.83 -0.47 -2.40
CA GLN A 176 10.69 -0.24 -1.24
C GLN A 176 9.87 -0.12 0.04
N LEU A 177 10.33 -0.79 1.11
CA LEU A 177 9.87 -0.57 2.47
C LEU A 177 10.79 0.42 3.19
N LEU A 178 10.21 1.33 3.96
CA LEU A 178 10.91 2.38 4.68
C LEU A 178 10.35 2.52 6.10
N LYS A 179 11.14 3.06 7.04
CA LYS A 179 10.59 3.61 8.28
C LYS A 179 10.01 4.98 7.98
N ALA A 180 8.85 5.27 8.58
CA ALA A 180 8.20 6.56 8.44
C ALA A 180 9.12 7.71 8.85
N GLY A 181 9.94 7.56 9.90
CA GLY A 181 10.88 8.61 10.33
C GLY A 181 11.99 8.95 9.34
N ASP A 182 12.32 8.02 8.44
CA ASP A 182 13.30 8.25 7.37
C ASP A 182 12.69 9.07 6.22
N PHE A 183 11.36 8.98 6.05
CA PHE A 183 10.63 9.63 4.96
C PHE A 183 9.88 10.90 5.42
N PHE A 184 9.05 10.80 6.45
CA PHE A 184 8.26 11.88 7.05
C PHE A 184 9.02 12.56 8.19
N LYS A 185 8.92 13.89 8.26
CA LYS A 185 9.50 14.67 9.38
C LYS A 185 8.49 14.94 10.51
N VAL A 186 7.20 14.93 10.19
CA VAL A 186 6.08 15.20 11.10
C VAL A 186 4.83 14.44 10.62
N GLY A 187 3.82 14.31 11.49
CA GLY A 187 2.49 13.80 11.15
C GLY A 187 2.35 12.28 11.20
N VAL A 188 3.35 11.53 10.75
CA VAL A 188 3.37 10.06 10.82
C VAL A 188 4.29 9.60 11.95
N SER A 189 3.83 8.61 12.73
CA SER A 189 4.64 8.00 13.79
C SER A 189 5.93 7.40 13.20
N PRO A 190 7.14 7.79 13.68
CA PRO A 190 8.41 7.45 13.04
C PRO A 190 8.70 5.96 12.86
N ASP A 191 8.17 5.12 13.74
CA ASP A 191 8.42 3.67 13.75
C ASP A 191 7.52 2.90 12.78
N GLN A 192 6.57 3.55 12.13
CA GLN A 192 5.65 2.90 11.18
C GLN A 192 6.39 2.45 9.93
N ILE A 193 6.00 1.30 9.40
CA ILE A 193 6.47 0.83 8.10
C ILE A 193 5.62 1.47 7.01
N VAL A 194 6.29 2.04 6.01
CA VAL A 194 5.66 2.65 4.84
C VAL A 194 6.16 1.96 3.58
N PHE A 195 5.29 1.86 2.58
CA PHE A 195 5.63 1.27 1.30
C PHE A 195 5.67 2.32 0.21
N ARG A 196 6.74 2.31 -0.56
CA ARG A 196 6.93 3.16 -1.74
C ARG A 196 6.97 2.28 -2.98
N THR A 197 6.18 2.64 -3.99
CA THR A 197 6.13 1.89 -5.26
C THR A 197 7.47 1.93 -6.01
N GLU A 198 7.67 1.01 -6.95
CA GLU A 198 8.83 0.91 -7.84
C GLU A 198 9.01 2.13 -8.75
N ARG A 199 7.90 2.83 -9.01
CA ARG A 199 7.88 4.13 -9.69
C ARG A 199 8.28 5.27 -8.79
N ALA A 200 8.33 5.05 -7.47
CA ALA A 200 8.73 6.04 -6.49
C ALA A 200 7.81 7.29 -6.48
N ASN A 201 6.62 7.17 -7.06
CA ASN A 201 5.60 8.21 -7.24
C ASN A 201 4.41 8.03 -6.32
N GLU A 202 4.27 6.89 -5.64
CA GLU A 202 3.22 6.66 -4.65
C GLU A 202 3.84 6.10 -3.38
N VAL A 203 3.34 6.56 -2.24
CA VAL A 203 3.72 6.06 -0.93
C VAL A 203 2.45 5.76 -0.15
N PHE A 204 2.36 4.54 0.37
CA PHE A 204 1.27 4.04 1.19
C PHE A 204 1.77 3.93 2.64
N PHE A 205 0.97 4.42 3.58
CA PHE A 205 1.38 4.49 4.97
C PHE A 205 0.17 4.50 5.91
N PRO A 206 0.32 3.98 7.14
CA PRO A 206 -0.68 4.15 8.18
C PRO A 206 -0.56 5.55 8.82
N LEU A 207 -1.70 6.17 9.12
CA LEU A 207 -1.78 7.44 9.84
C LEU A 207 -2.75 7.31 11.00
N LEU A 208 -2.37 7.82 12.17
CA LEU A 208 -3.19 7.76 13.36
C LEU A 208 -4.36 8.75 13.26
N GLY A 209 -5.58 8.23 13.16
CA GLY A 209 -6.81 9.00 13.14
C GLY A 209 -7.19 9.57 14.51
N SER A 210 -8.20 10.44 14.52
CA SER A 210 -8.72 11.10 15.73
C SER A 210 -9.35 10.13 16.75
N THR A 211 -9.73 8.94 16.30
CA THR A 211 -10.26 7.83 17.11
C THR A 211 -9.17 7.05 17.85
N GLY A 212 -7.89 7.34 17.57
CA GLY A 212 -6.75 6.59 18.11
C GLY A 212 -6.49 5.26 17.37
N LYS A 213 -7.04 5.11 16.17
CA LYS A 213 -6.82 3.97 15.26
C LYS A 213 -6.04 4.39 14.04
N TYR A 214 -5.25 3.47 13.49
CA TYR A 214 -4.52 3.74 12.26
C TYR A 214 -5.38 3.42 11.04
N ASP A 215 -5.49 4.38 10.12
CA ASP A 215 -6.05 4.16 8.80
C ASP A 215 -4.93 4.20 7.75
N LEU A 216 -5.13 3.54 6.61
CA LEU A 216 -4.22 3.61 5.47
C LEU A 216 -4.51 4.83 4.61
N TYR A 217 -3.44 5.55 4.32
CA TYR A 217 -3.38 6.69 3.42
C TYR A 217 -2.39 6.43 2.28
N LYS A 218 -2.51 7.24 1.23
CA LYS A 218 -1.47 7.40 0.23
C LYS A 218 -1.13 8.87 -0.02
N ILE A 219 0.08 9.10 -0.48
CA ILE A 219 0.48 10.35 -1.13
C ILE A 219 1.01 10.04 -2.52
N VAL A 220 0.75 10.93 -3.46
CA VAL A 220 1.21 10.83 -4.84
C VAL A 220 2.21 11.93 -5.13
N ARG A 221 3.27 11.63 -5.86
CA ARG A 221 4.25 12.62 -6.30
C ARG A 221 3.77 13.24 -7.62
N LEU A 222 3.38 14.50 -7.55
CA LEU A 222 3.05 15.33 -8.71
C LEU A 222 4.23 16.26 -9.01
N LEU A 223 4.92 16.02 -10.13
CA LEU A 223 6.11 16.78 -10.52
C LEU A 223 7.15 16.84 -9.39
N ASP A 224 7.37 18.03 -8.81
CA ASP A 224 8.35 18.29 -7.73
C ASP A 224 7.75 18.26 -6.32
N ALA A 225 6.45 17.96 -6.17
CA ALA A 225 5.75 17.97 -4.89
C ALA A 225 5.01 16.66 -4.61
N TRP A 226 4.80 16.36 -3.33
CA TRP A 226 3.84 15.33 -2.91
C TRP A 226 2.46 15.97 -2.72
N THR A 227 1.41 15.20 -3.00
CA THR A 227 0.04 15.59 -2.64
C THR A 227 -0.14 15.61 -1.14
N ASP A 228 -1.25 16.21 -0.70
CA ASP A 228 -1.78 15.93 0.63
C ASP A 228 -2.10 14.43 0.78
N ALA A 229 -2.13 13.96 2.03
CA ALA A 229 -2.46 12.58 2.35
C ALA A 229 -3.92 12.28 1.98
N GLU A 230 -4.11 11.31 1.09
CA GLU A 230 -5.42 10.83 0.67
C GLU A 230 -5.76 9.53 1.43
N LEU A 231 -6.89 9.51 2.13
CA LEU A 231 -7.41 8.29 2.74
C LEU A 231 -7.71 7.27 1.65
N LEU A 232 -7.29 6.01 1.82
CA LEU A 232 -7.65 4.97 0.86
C LEU A 232 -9.18 4.75 0.87
N ALA A 233 -9.82 4.96 -0.28
CA ALA A 233 -11.26 4.83 -0.43
C ALA A 233 -11.70 3.35 -0.48
N GLY A 234 -12.91 3.06 0.01
CA GLY A 234 -13.49 1.72 0.06
C GLY A 234 -13.52 1.13 1.48
N GLU A 235 -13.75 -0.18 1.58
CA GLU A 235 -13.88 -0.93 2.85
C GLU A 235 -12.51 -1.35 3.44
N ILE A 236 -11.43 -0.77 2.91
CA ILE A 236 -10.07 -1.07 3.36
C ILE A 236 -9.80 -0.52 4.76
N ASN A 237 -10.29 0.68 5.07
CA ASN A 237 -10.19 1.28 6.40
C ASN A 237 -11.41 0.93 7.25
N SER A 238 -11.23 0.77 8.55
CA SER A 238 -12.31 0.37 9.47
C SER A 238 -12.22 1.08 10.83
N ASP A 239 -13.11 0.75 11.77
CA ASP A 239 -13.02 1.27 13.15
C ASP A 239 -11.86 0.63 13.96
N TYR A 240 -10.95 -0.08 13.29
CA TYR A 240 -9.83 -0.83 13.83
C TYR A 240 -8.52 -0.32 13.24
N ASN A 241 -7.39 -0.92 13.61
CA ASN A 241 -6.11 -0.51 13.06
C ASN A 241 -5.88 -1.23 11.73
N GLU A 242 -5.49 -0.46 10.72
CA GLU A 242 -4.90 -0.94 9.49
C GLU A 242 -3.43 -0.52 9.39
N LEU A 243 -2.55 -1.48 9.16
CA LEU A 243 -1.09 -1.30 9.24
C LEU A 243 -0.37 -2.09 8.14
N TYR A 244 0.91 -1.76 7.96
CA TYR A 244 1.83 -2.51 7.08
C TYR A 244 1.33 -2.66 5.62
N PRO A 245 0.98 -1.56 4.94
CA PRO A 245 0.51 -1.64 3.56
C PRO A 245 1.64 -2.06 2.62
N PHE A 246 1.31 -2.90 1.63
CA PHE A 246 2.16 -3.23 0.50
C PHE A 246 1.30 -3.35 -0.77
N LEU A 247 1.57 -2.52 -1.76
CA LEU A 247 0.89 -2.59 -3.06
C LEU A 247 1.74 -3.45 -4.01
N LEU A 248 1.17 -4.53 -4.50
CA LEU A 248 1.79 -5.40 -5.48
C LEU A 248 2.03 -4.63 -6.79
N THR A 249 3.03 -5.07 -7.54
CA THR A 249 3.46 -4.42 -8.80
C THR A 249 2.45 -4.51 -9.94
N ASP A 250 1.33 -5.23 -9.74
CA ASP A 250 0.18 -5.15 -10.63
C ASP A 250 -0.57 -3.80 -10.51
N GLY A 251 -0.27 -3.01 -9.47
CA GLY A 251 -0.86 -1.71 -9.19
C GLY A 251 -2.29 -1.78 -8.67
N THR A 252 -2.81 -2.98 -8.42
CA THR A 252 -4.21 -3.20 -8.03
C THR A 252 -4.36 -4.01 -6.76
N THR A 253 -3.45 -4.92 -6.47
CA THR A 253 -3.55 -5.80 -5.29
C THR A 253 -2.80 -5.17 -4.13
N ILE A 254 -3.50 -4.87 -3.03
CA ILE A 254 -2.87 -4.40 -1.79
C ILE A 254 -2.95 -5.49 -0.72
N TYR A 255 -1.84 -5.70 -0.04
CA TYR A 255 -1.75 -6.48 1.19
C TYR A 255 -1.57 -5.53 2.35
N PHE A 256 -2.23 -5.81 3.47
CA PHE A 256 -2.10 -5.04 4.70
C PHE A 256 -2.51 -5.92 5.86
N SER A 257 -2.23 -5.49 7.09
CA SER A 257 -2.75 -6.15 8.28
C SER A 257 -3.84 -5.33 8.96
N SER A 258 -4.81 -6.00 9.58
CA SER A 258 -5.87 -5.33 10.34
C SER A 258 -6.27 -6.12 11.56
N ASP A 259 -6.62 -5.41 12.65
CA ASP A 259 -7.16 -6.00 13.88
C ASP A 259 -8.69 -5.97 13.93
N ARG A 260 -9.33 -5.91 12.75
CA ARG A 260 -10.78 -5.98 12.60
C ARG A 260 -11.34 -7.33 13.09
N PRO A 261 -12.51 -7.35 13.74
CA PRO A 261 -13.15 -8.57 14.19
C PRO A 261 -13.48 -9.50 13.03
N GLY A 262 -13.47 -10.80 13.32
CA GLY A 262 -13.70 -11.83 12.30
C GLY A 262 -12.43 -12.25 11.57
N GLY A 263 -11.27 -11.91 12.14
CA GLY A 263 -9.99 -12.50 11.79
C GLY A 263 -9.74 -13.82 12.53
N MET A 264 -8.49 -14.30 12.49
CA MET A 264 -8.07 -15.46 13.28
C MET A 264 -7.56 -15.07 14.68
N GLY A 265 -7.13 -13.82 14.85
CA GLY A 265 -6.45 -13.38 16.07
C GLY A 265 -6.24 -11.88 16.18
N GLY A 266 -4.99 -11.48 16.40
CA GLY A 266 -4.57 -10.10 16.63
C GLY A 266 -4.66 -9.27 15.37
N LEU A 267 -3.51 -8.86 14.83
CA LEU A 267 -3.39 -8.40 13.45
C LEU A 267 -3.42 -9.61 12.51
N ASP A 268 -4.29 -9.56 11.50
CA ASP A 268 -4.36 -10.57 10.45
C ASP A 268 -4.03 -9.94 9.09
N ILE A 269 -3.41 -10.70 8.18
CA ILE A 269 -3.15 -10.30 6.80
C ILE A 269 -4.44 -10.36 5.97
N TYR A 270 -4.75 -9.24 5.34
CA TYR A 270 -5.83 -9.07 4.39
C TYR A 270 -5.29 -8.71 3.01
N GLN A 271 -6.08 -9.07 2.00
CA GLN A 271 -5.87 -8.67 0.62
C GLN A 271 -7.08 -7.87 0.14
N SER A 272 -6.85 -6.77 -0.57
CA SER A 272 -7.92 -6.03 -1.25
C SER A 272 -7.49 -5.65 -2.67
N TYR A 273 -8.47 -5.38 -3.53
CA TYR A 273 -8.27 -5.04 -4.94
C TYR A 273 -8.76 -3.63 -5.22
N PHE A 274 -7.88 -2.80 -5.78
CA PHE A 274 -8.23 -1.47 -6.28
C PHE A 274 -9.08 -1.60 -7.54
N ASP A 275 -10.25 -0.94 -7.53
CA ASP A 275 -11.10 -0.77 -8.69
C ASP A 275 -10.88 0.63 -9.29
N PRO A 276 -10.24 0.73 -10.47
CA PRO A 276 -10.00 2.00 -11.13
C PRO A 276 -11.26 2.75 -11.54
N SER A 277 -12.40 2.07 -11.68
CA SER A 277 -13.66 2.69 -12.13
C SER A 277 -14.35 3.46 -11.01
N SER A 278 -14.37 2.92 -9.80
CA SER A 278 -14.85 3.60 -8.59
C SER A 278 -13.77 4.43 -7.89
N GLY A 279 -12.49 4.13 -8.14
CA GLY A 279 -11.36 4.72 -7.43
C GLY A 279 -11.23 4.23 -5.99
N SER A 280 -11.77 3.04 -5.68
CA SER A 280 -11.85 2.49 -4.33
C SER A 280 -11.35 1.04 -4.26
N PHE A 281 -10.95 0.61 -3.06
CA PHE A 281 -10.57 -0.76 -2.76
C PHE A 281 -11.78 -1.61 -2.41
N SER A 282 -11.77 -2.87 -2.85
CA SER A 282 -12.80 -3.85 -2.55
C SER A 282 -12.86 -4.21 -1.06
N GLU A 283 -13.90 -4.95 -0.66
CA GLU A 283 -13.96 -5.59 0.65
C GLU A 283 -12.70 -6.46 0.86
N PRO A 284 -11.97 -6.29 1.99
CA PRO A 284 -10.75 -7.06 2.24
C PRO A 284 -11.01 -8.53 2.54
N ASP A 285 -10.28 -9.42 1.87
CA ASP A 285 -10.33 -10.87 2.05
C ASP A 285 -9.22 -11.33 3.02
N ASN A 286 -9.60 -12.02 4.09
CA ASN A 286 -8.66 -12.59 5.06
C ASN A 286 -7.94 -13.80 4.43
N LEU A 287 -6.62 -13.86 4.53
CA LEU A 287 -5.85 -14.95 3.92
C LEU A 287 -5.99 -16.29 4.65
N GLY A 288 -6.36 -16.30 5.92
CA GLY A 288 -6.39 -17.54 6.72
C GLY A 288 -5.01 -18.20 6.82
N PRO A 289 -4.94 -19.45 7.32
CA PRO A 289 -3.67 -20.14 7.46
C PRO A 289 -3.04 -20.46 6.09
N PRO A 290 -1.71 -20.52 5.97
CA PRO A 290 -0.73 -20.33 7.02
C PRO A 290 -0.33 -18.85 7.25
N PHE A 291 -0.91 -17.89 6.52
CA PHE A 291 -0.54 -16.46 6.67
C PHE A 291 -1.18 -15.80 7.89
N ASN A 292 -2.29 -16.33 8.37
CA ASN A 292 -2.98 -15.86 9.56
C ASN A 292 -3.03 -16.91 10.67
N SER A 293 -3.09 -16.41 11.90
CA SER A 293 -2.97 -17.19 13.12
C SER A 293 -3.69 -16.50 14.29
N PRO A 294 -3.83 -17.18 15.43
CA PRO A 294 -4.31 -16.54 16.66
C PRO A 294 -3.37 -15.46 17.25
N ASP A 295 -2.16 -15.32 16.69
CA ASP A 295 -1.15 -14.32 17.07
C ASP A 295 -1.25 -13.06 16.18
N ASP A 296 -0.25 -12.18 16.19
CA ASP A 296 -0.17 -11.06 15.24
C ASP A 296 0.66 -11.43 14.00
N ASP A 297 0.05 -11.21 12.85
CA ASP A 297 0.61 -11.41 11.53
C ASP A 297 0.67 -10.06 10.81
N TYR A 298 1.89 -9.50 10.72
CA TYR A 298 2.10 -8.07 10.51
C TYR A 298 2.19 -7.67 9.03
N LEU A 299 3.08 -8.31 8.28
CA LEU A 299 3.50 -7.81 6.97
C LEU A 299 3.70 -8.99 6.02
N LEU A 300 3.06 -8.93 4.85
CA LEU A 300 3.25 -9.88 3.76
C LEU A 300 3.68 -9.12 2.51
N VAL A 301 4.83 -9.48 1.95
CA VAL A 301 5.42 -8.80 0.80
C VAL A 301 5.81 -9.81 -0.27
N PRO A 302 4.93 -10.03 -1.27
CA PRO A 302 5.24 -10.85 -2.43
C PRO A 302 6.12 -10.09 -3.43
N ASP A 303 7.25 -10.70 -3.79
CA ASP A 303 8.12 -10.25 -4.87
C ASP A 303 8.07 -11.26 -6.02
N ILE A 304 7.19 -10.96 -6.98
CA ILE A 304 6.95 -11.81 -8.14
C ILE A 304 8.16 -11.89 -9.08
N TYR A 305 9.09 -10.92 -9.02
CA TYR A 305 10.28 -10.88 -9.86
C TYR A 305 11.37 -11.78 -9.28
N ALA A 306 11.49 -11.82 -7.95
CA ALA A 306 12.35 -12.77 -7.25
C ALA A 306 11.74 -14.18 -7.16
N GLY A 307 10.43 -14.33 -7.38
CA GLY A 307 9.70 -15.58 -7.18
C GLY A 307 9.62 -15.98 -5.71
N LYS A 308 9.61 -14.99 -4.81
CA LYS A 308 9.67 -15.14 -3.35
C LYS A 308 8.67 -14.22 -2.67
N ALA A 309 8.44 -14.44 -1.39
CA ALA A 309 7.76 -13.50 -0.51
C ALA A 309 8.42 -13.46 0.86
N TRP A 310 8.23 -12.36 1.55
CA TRP A 310 8.59 -12.21 2.95
C TRP A 310 7.34 -12.04 3.79
N PHE A 311 7.34 -12.66 4.95
CA PHE A 311 6.22 -12.64 5.87
C PHE A 311 6.72 -12.43 7.30
N THR A 312 6.13 -11.48 8.02
CA THR A 312 6.48 -11.19 9.42
C THR A 312 5.34 -11.52 10.35
N THR A 313 5.67 -12.15 11.47
CA THR A 313 4.71 -12.54 12.51
C THR A 313 5.37 -12.60 13.89
N ASN A 314 4.60 -12.56 14.99
CA ASN A 314 5.12 -12.82 16.34
C ASN A 314 4.78 -14.23 16.89
N ARG A 315 4.30 -15.17 16.05
CA ARG A 315 3.88 -16.49 16.55
C ARG A 315 5.01 -17.22 17.26
N GLY A 316 4.81 -17.53 18.54
CA GLY A 316 5.80 -18.21 19.36
C GLY A 316 7.09 -17.42 19.59
N ALA A 317 7.11 -16.13 19.26
CA ALA A 317 8.22 -15.24 19.59
C ALA A 317 8.16 -14.82 21.08
N GLU A 318 9.32 -14.45 21.62
CA GLU A 318 9.38 -13.75 22.91
C GLU A 318 8.73 -12.35 22.79
N PRO A 319 8.31 -11.73 23.91
CA PRO A 319 7.92 -10.33 23.91
C PRO A 319 8.98 -9.46 23.23
N ASP A 320 8.54 -8.48 22.43
CA ASP A 320 9.38 -7.52 21.67
C ASP A 320 10.17 -8.10 20.46
N LYS A 321 10.06 -9.41 20.21
CA LYS A 321 10.66 -10.05 19.03
C LYS A 321 9.63 -10.33 17.94
N ALA A 322 10.11 -10.36 16.70
CA ALA A 322 9.34 -10.78 15.53
C ALA A 322 10.07 -11.94 14.81
N ILE A 323 9.32 -12.67 14.02
CA ILE A 323 9.82 -13.72 13.15
C ILE A 323 9.64 -13.25 11.71
N VAL A 324 10.73 -13.19 10.96
CA VAL A 324 10.71 -12.96 9.51
C VAL A 324 10.90 -14.28 8.80
N VAL A 325 10.01 -14.54 7.85
CA VAL A 325 9.93 -15.78 7.11
C VAL A 325 10.14 -15.48 5.64
N GLU A 326 11.16 -16.09 5.05
CA GLU A 326 11.37 -16.10 3.61
C GLU A 326 10.69 -17.34 3.03
N LEU A 327 9.84 -17.16 2.01
CA LEU A 327 9.04 -18.25 1.47
C LEU A 327 8.86 -18.15 -0.06
N ILE A 328 8.54 -19.28 -0.68
CA ILE A 328 8.05 -19.36 -2.05
C ILE A 328 6.54 -19.53 -1.98
N TRP A 329 5.82 -18.69 -2.73
CA TRP A 329 4.37 -18.72 -2.81
C TRP A 329 3.94 -18.55 -4.26
N ASP A 330 3.18 -19.52 -4.76
CA ASP A 330 2.64 -19.50 -6.13
C ASP A 330 1.21 -18.94 -6.20
N ASN A 331 0.73 -18.35 -5.10
CA ASN A 331 -0.64 -17.85 -4.91
C ASN A 331 -1.74 -18.91 -5.19
N LYS A 332 -1.39 -20.20 -5.17
CA LYS A 332 -2.39 -21.27 -5.33
C LYS A 332 -2.98 -21.66 -3.99
N VAL A 333 -4.30 -21.56 -3.93
CA VAL A 333 -5.08 -22.12 -2.84
C VAL A 333 -5.09 -23.64 -3.00
N VAL A 334 -4.50 -24.35 -2.03
CA VAL A 334 -4.60 -25.80 -1.93
C VAL A 334 -5.84 -26.11 -1.12
N ARG A 335 -6.84 -26.70 -1.77
CA ARG A 335 -8.06 -27.15 -1.11
C ARG A 335 -7.94 -28.64 -0.77
N ASN A 336 -8.48 -29.04 0.37
CA ASN A 336 -8.51 -30.41 0.92
C ASN A 336 -7.26 -30.92 1.68
N LEU A 337 -6.50 -30.07 2.36
CA LEU A 337 -5.65 -30.52 3.48
C LEU A 337 -6.49 -30.75 4.75
N SER A 338 -7.38 -31.74 4.65
CA SER A 338 -8.04 -32.49 5.74
C SER A 338 -8.91 -31.73 6.78
N GLN A 339 -9.93 -32.42 7.26
CA GLN A 339 -10.55 -32.16 8.58
C GLN A 339 -9.57 -32.36 9.76
N ASP A 340 -8.27 -32.56 9.49
CA ASP A 340 -7.25 -32.83 10.51
C ASP A 340 -6.56 -31.54 10.92
N ILE A 341 -7.01 -31.02 12.06
CA ILE A 341 -6.46 -29.82 12.69
C ILE A 341 -4.94 -29.89 12.90
N ASN A 342 -4.36 -31.10 12.96
CA ASN A 342 -2.92 -31.27 13.08
C ASN A 342 -2.17 -30.78 11.84
N GLN A 343 -2.73 -30.92 10.63
CA GLN A 343 -2.10 -30.40 9.42
C GLN A 343 -2.06 -28.87 9.42
N VAL A 344 -3.13 -28.24 9.91
CA VAL A 344 -3.23 -26.79 10.06
C VAL A 344 -2.22 -26.29 11.10
N LYS A 345 -2.12 -26.96 12.24
CA LYS A 345 -1.10 -26.68 13.28
C LYS A 345 0.32 -26.79 12.72
N VAL A 346 0.61 -27.84 11.93
CA VAL A 346 1.92 -28.01 11.29
C VAL A 346 2.18 -26.90 10.27
N ALA A 347 1.23 -26.58 9.39
CA ALA A 347 1.38 -25.51 8.42
C ALA A 347 1.59 -24.14 9.09
N ALA A 348 0.79 -23.84 10.12
CA ALA A 348 0.88 -22.61 10.91
C ALA A 348 2.19 -22.45 11.69
N SER A 349 2.87 -23.56 12.01
CA SER A 349 4.20 -23.54 12.65
C SER A 349 5.34 -23.10 11.71
N LEU A 350 5.03 -22.97 10.40
CA LEU A 350 5.94 -22.53 9.35
C LEU A 350 7.25 -23.35 9.35
N PRO A 351 7.18 -24.68 9.12
CA PRO A 351 8.35 -25.54 9.11
C PRO A 351 9.21 -25.27 7.88
N ILE A 352 10.53 -25.15 8.08
CA ILE A 352 11.50 -24.98 7.00
C ILE A 352 11.45 -26.19 6.07
N SER A 353 11.33 -25.94 4.77
CA SER A 353 11.21 -26.98 3.75
C SER A 353 12.58 -27.57 3.39
N PRO A 354 12.78 -28.91 3.46
CA PRO A 354 14.08 -29.53 3.23
C PRO A 354 14.69 -29.32 1.83
N ASN A 355 13.85 -29.02 0.82
CA ASN A 355 14.22 -28.94 -0.59
C ASN A 355 13.75 -27.63 -1.26
N ALA A 356 13.63 -26.53 -0.51
CA ALA A 356 13.21 -25.25 -1.10
C ALA A 356 14.23 -24.81 -2.17
N MET A 357 13.81 -24.78 -3.44
CA MET A 357 14.59 -24.22 -4.53
C MET A 357 13.77 -23.16 -5.26
N PRO A 358 14.35 -21.99 -5.56
CA PRO A 358 13.66 -20.97 -6.33
C PRO A 358 13.34 -21.53 -7.72
N LYS A 359 12.05 -21.65 -8.04
CA LYS A 359 11.60 -21.96 -9.40
C LYS A 359 11.65 -20.66 -10.20
N ALA A 360 12.39 -20.65 -11.31
CA ALA A 360 12.29 -19.57 -12.29
C ALA A 360 10.83 -19.48 -12.75
N SER A 361 10.17 -18.36 -12.48
CA SER A 361 8.75 -18.18 -12.78
C SER A 361 8.53 -18.19 -14.29
N THR A 362 7.98 -19.29 -14.81
CA THR A 362 7.41 -19.34 -16.17
C THR A 362 6.14 -18.51 -16.18
N THR A 363 6.20 -17.41 -16.89
CA THR A 363 5.14 -16.47 -17.28
C THR A 363 3.71 -17.05 -17.33
N LEU A 364 2.80 -16.39 -16.60
CA LEU A 364 1.38 -16.34 -16.91
C LEU A 364 0.90 -14.90 -16.75
N HIS A 365 1.02 -14.14 -17.85
CA HIS A 365 0.29 -12.89 -18.01
C HIS A 365 -1.21 -13.24 -18.13
N ALA A 366 -2.03 -12.72 -17.22
CA ALA A 366 -3.45 -12.58 -17.45
C ALA A 366 -3.90 -11.21 -16.95
N ARG A 367 -4.02 -10.27 -17.89
CA ARG A 367 -4.85 -9.07 -17.72
C ARG A 367 -6.28 -9.55 -17.43
N ALA A 368 -6.87 -9.11 -16.33
CA ALA A 368 -8.29 -9.29 -16.08
C ALA A 368 -8.89 -7.97 -15.59
N GLY A 369 -9.67 -7.34 -16.48
CA GLY A 369 -10.49 -6.17 -16.18
C GLY A 369 -11.83 -6.57 -15.52
N VAL A 370 -12.26 -5.68 -14.63
CA VAL A 370 -13.48 -5.64 -13.79
C VAL A 370 -14.77 -5.54 -14.62
N PRO A 371 -15.97 -5.91 -14.08
CA PRO A 371 -17.17 -6.15 -14.88
C PRO A 371 -17.93 -4.87 -15.23
N ALA A 372 -18.72 -4.95 -16.30
CA ALA A 372 -19.69 -3.93 -16.70
C ALA A 372 -21.13 -4.45 -16.50
N SER A 373 -22.03 -3.57 -16.08
CA SER A 373 -23.48 -3.73 -16.27
C SER A 373 -24.05 -2.60 -17.13
N LYS A 374 -24.70 -3.00 -18.23
CA LYS A 374 -25.72 -2.40 -19.13
C LYS A 374 -26.21 -0.97 -18.86
N ASP A 375 -26.51 -0.11 -19.83
CA ASP A 375 -26.79 -0.21 -21.28
C ASP A 375 -26.33 1.10 -21.93
N SER A 376 -25.67 1.04 -23.09
CA SER A 376 -25.85 2.03 -24.16
C SER A 376 -25.41 1.45 -25.50
N ASP A 377 -26.19 1.70 -26.55
CA ASP A 377 -25.92 1.33 -27.95
C ASP A 377 -24.70 2.09 -28.57
N GLU A 378 -23.83 2.65 -27.75
CA GLU A 378 -22.63 3.37 -28.21
C GLU A 378 -21.42 2.44 -28.23
N PHE A 379 -21.00 2.07 -29.44
CA PHE A 379 -19.70 1.45 -29.66
C PHE A 379 -18.65 2.51 -29.98
N ARG A 380 -17.37 2.15 -29.98
CA ARG A 380 -16.31 3.03 -30.49
C ARG A 380 -15.44 2.26 -31.46
N PHE A 381 -15.70 2.45 -32.75
CA PHE A 381 -15.01 1.75 -33.83
C PHE A 381 -14.09 2.70 -34.60
N MET A 382 -12.78 2.52 -34.42
CA MET A 382 -11.77 3.36 -35.07
C MET A 382 -11.51 2.88 -36.49
N VAL A 383 -12.06 3.56 -37.50
CA VAL A 383 -11.82 3.25 -38.92
C VAL A 383 -10.36 3.60 -39.30
N ASN A 384 -9.89 4.74 -38.80
CA ASN A 384 -8.49 5.19 -38.84
C ASN A 384 -8.24 6.20 -37.71
N ASP A 385 -7.02 6.74 -37.66
CA ASP A 385 -6.53 7.63 -36.59
C ASP A 385 -7.31 8.95 -36.41
N THR A 386 -8.23 9.25 -37.34
CA THR A 386 -9.04 10.48 -37.36
C THR A 386 -10.54 10.24 -37.45
N LEU A 387 -10.96 9.00 -37.77
CA LEU A 387 -12.34 8.67 -38.06
C LEU A 387 -12.80 7.54 -37.14
N VAL A 388 -13.67 7.90 -36.19
CA VAL A 388 -14.22 7.00 -35.19
C VAL A 388 -15.73 6.98 -35.35
N TYR A 389 -16.28 5.78 -35.51
CA TYR A 389 -17.71 5.58 -35.54
C TYR A 389 -18.21 5.18 -34.16
N THR A 390 -19.28 5.84 -33.75
CA THR A 390 -20.02 5.53 -32.53
C THR A 390 -21.42 5.04 -32.80
N ARG A 391 -21.86 5.07 -34.06
CA ARG A 391 -23.17 4.59 -34.49
C ARG A 391 -23.09 3.82 -35.79
N PHE A 392 -23.99 2.84 -35.97
CA PHE A 392 -24.00 1.96 -37.14
C PHE A 392 -24.28 2.69 -38.45
N ASP A 393 -25.03 3.80 -38.40
CA ASP A 393 -25.38 4.63 -39.55
C ASP A 393 -24.20 5.43 -40.12
N GLN A 394 -23.08 5.50 -39.39
CA GLN A 394 -21.87 6.21 -39.83
C GLN A 394 -21.04 5.40 -40.84
N PHE A 395 -21.26 4.07 -40.94
CA PHE A 395 -20.62 3.23 -41.94
C PHE A 395 -21.11 3.56 -43.35
N GLN A 396 -20.15 3.91 -44.21
CA GLN A 396 -20.37 4.20 -45.62
C GLN A 396 -20.43 2.91 -46.44
N SER A 397 -19.67 1.86 -46.07
CA SER A 397 -19.70 0.56 -46.75
C SER A 397 -20.66 -0.41 -46.08
N LYS A 398 -21.67 -0.88 -46.82
CA LYS A 398 -22.59 -1.93 -46.35
C LYS A 398 -21.86 -3.26 -46.05
N GLN A 399 -20.79 -3.56 -46.76
CA GLN A 399 -19.97 -4.76 -46.50
C GLN A 399 -19.17 -4.61 -45.22
N ALA A 400 -18.53 -3.44 -44.99
CA ALA A 400 -17.80 -3.18 -43.75
C ALA A 400 -18.71 -3.17 -42.53
N LEU A 401 -19.92 -2.62 -42.66
CA LEU A 401 -20.95 -2.65 -41.62
C LEU A 401 -21.37 -4.10 -41.29
N GLY A 402 -21.45 -4.99 -42.28
CA GLY A 402 -21.76 -6.41 -42.07
C GLY A 402 -20.69 -7.16 -41.26
N GLU A 403 -19.41 -6.94 -41.59
CA GLU A 403 -18.28 -7.51 -40.85
C GLU A 403 -18.19 -6.92 -39.43
N PHE A 404 -18.41 -5.60 -39.29
CA PHE A 404 -18.46 -4.94 -37.98
C PHE A 404 -19.59 -5.46 -37.10
N ARG A 405 -20.80 -5.64 -37.63
CA ARG A 405 -21.93 -6.21 -36.89
C ARG A 405 -21.67 -7.64 -36.43
N SER A 406 -20.94 -8.41 -37.24
CA SER A 406 -20.54 -9.78 -36.87
C SER A 406 -19.55 -9.75 -35.69
N ALA A 407 -18.52 -8.89 -35.74
CA ALA A 407 -17.59 -8.69 -34.63
C ALA A 407 -18.29 -8.18 -33.37
N TYR A 408 -19.17 -7.18 -33.52
CA TYR A 408 -19.88 -6.54 -32.42
C TYR A 408 -20.84 -7.50 -31.71
N ARG A 409 -21.53 -8.37 -32.46
CA ARG A 409 -22.38 -9.41 -31.86
C ARG A 409 -21.55 -10.41 -31.06
N ILE A 410 -20.44 -10.89 -31.62
CA ILE A 410 -19.56 -11.87 -30.95
C ILE A 410 -18.86 -11.23 -29.75
N SER A 411 -18.50 -9.95 -29.80
CA SER A 411 -17.90 -9.25 -28.65
C SER A 411 -18.86 -9.13 -27.48
N HIS A 412 -20.12 -8.79 -27.74
CA HIS A 412 -21.17 -8.75 -26.70
C HIS A 412 -21.48 -10.13 -26.10
N GLU A 413 -21.46 -11.17 -26.94
CA GLU A 413 -21.57 -12.56 -26.53
C GLU A 413 -20.39 -12.96 -25.62
N ARG A 414 -19.16 -12.65 -26.04
CA ARG A 414 -17.92 -12.84 -25.26
C ARG A 414 -17.96 -12.08 -23.93
N ASP A 415 -18.41 -10.83 -23.92
CA ASP A 415 -18.53 -10.01 -22.70
C ASP A 415 -19.54 -10.62 -21.72
N SER A 416 -20.67 -11.10 -22.23
CA SER A 416 -21.70 -11.78 -21.45
C SER A 416 -21.17 -13.10 -20.85
N LEU A 417 -20.48 -13.92 -21.66
CA LEU A 417 -19.86 -15.17 -21.21
C LEU A 417 -18.74 -14.92 -20.20
N THR A 418 -17.94 -13.86 -20.39
CA THR A 418 -16.85 -13.48 -19.47
C THR A 418 -17.40 -13.00 -18.13
N SER A 419 -18.48 -12.23 -18.13
CA SER A 419 -19.17 -11.83 -16.91
C SER A 419 -19.80 -13.01 -16.20
N LEU A 420 -20.43 -13.93 -16.94
CA LEU A 420 -20.96 -15.15 -16.37
C LEU A 420 -19.85 -16.02 -15.77
N LEU A 421 -18.73 -16.18 -16.47
CA LEU A 421 -17.54 -16.89 -15.98
C LEU A 421 -16.99 -16.25 -14.71
N SER A 422 -16.86 -14.92 -14.67
CA SER A 422 -16.43 -14.18 -13.48
C SER A 422 -17.39 -14.37 -12.31
N ASN A 423 -18.70 -14.33 -12.55
CA ASN A 423 -19.71 -14.56 -11.52
C ASN A 423 -19.68 -16.00 -11.02
N LYS A 424 -19.48 -16.98 -11.90
CA LYS A 424 -19.32 -18.39 -11.52
C LYS A 424 -18.04 -18.61 -10.73
N ARG A 425 -16.94 -17.95 -11.09
CA ARG A 425 -15.67 -17.96 -10.34
C ARG A 425 -15.81 -17.31 -8.96
N ARG A 426 -16.57 -16.21 -8.86
CA ARG A 426 -16.92 -15.57 -7.58
C ARG A 426 -17.81 -16.48 -6.72
N ALA A 427 -18.86 -17.07 -7.31
CA ALA A 427 -19.69 -18.05 -6.62
C ALA A 427 -18.89 -19.28 -6.18
N TYR A 428 -17.91 -19.70 -6.99
CA TYR A 428 -16.97 -20.77 -6.65
C TYR A 428 -15.99 -20.38 -5.55
N SER A 429 -15.54 -19.11 -5.50
CA SER A 429 -14.68 -18.61 -4.41
C SER A 429 -15.44 -18.37 -3.11
N GLN A 430 -16.77 -18.20 -3.17
CA GLN A 430 -17.65 -17.90 -2.03
C GLN A 430 -18.46 -19.12 -1.54
N SER A 431 -18.63 -20.17 -2.35
CA SER A 431 -19.39 -21.37 -1.98
C SER A 431 -18.51 -22.39 -1.24
N TYR A 432 -19.12 -23.07 -0.27
CA TYR A 432 -18.49 -24.09 0.57
C TYR A 432 -19.14 -25.48 0.40
N ASP A 433 -20.17 -25.60 -0.46
CA ASP A 433 -20.92 -26.83 -0.71
C ASP A 433 -20.27 -27.67 -1.84
N GLN A 434 -19.95 -28.94 -1.56
CA GLN A 434 -19.17 -29.79 -2.48
C GLN A 434 -19.89 -30.12 -3.79
N ASP A 435 -21.21 -30.32 -3.77
CA ASP A 435 -21.98 -30.65 -4.97
C ASP A 435 -22.25 -29.40 -5.82
N GLU A 436 -22.43 -28.24 -5.18
CA GLU A 436 -22.46 -26.94 -5.86
C GLU A 436 -21.10 -26.61 -6.50
N LEU A 437 -19.99 -26.77 -5.77
CA LEU A 437 -18.65 -26.48 -6.27
C LEU A 437 -18.28 -27.34 -7.47
N LYS A 438 -18.60 -28.65 -7.47
CA LYS A 438 -18.37 -29.53 -8.63
C LYS A 438 -19.15 -29.05 -9.86
N ARG A 439 -20.42 -28.68 -9.68
CA ARG A 439 -21.25 -28.10 -10.75
C ARG A 439 -20.71 -26.76 -11.24
N LEU A 440 -20.17 -25.94 -10.35
CA LEU A 440 -19.54 -24.67 -10.69
C LEU A 440 -18.25 -24.87 -11.48
N ILE A 441 -17.41 -25.86 -11.13
CA ILE A 441 -16.18 -26.20 -11.89
C ILE A 441 -16.53 -26.65 -13.30
N ASP A 442 -17.46 -27.60 -13.46
CA ASP A 442 -17.86 -28.08 -14.78
C ASP A 442 -18.43 -26.94 -15.63
N SER A 443 -19.21 -26.04 -15.01
CA SER A 443 -19.74 -24.83 -15.66
C SER A 443 -18.64 -23.81 -16.02
N ILE A 444 -17.62 -23.63 -15.18
CA ILE A 444 -16.50 -22.72 -15.41
C ILE A 444 -15.63 -23.22 -16.57
N VAL A 445 -15.27 -24.50 -16.55
CA VAL A 445 -14.45 -25.11 -17.60
C VAL A 445 -15.15 -25.06 -18.95
N GLU A 446 -16.46 -25.26 -18.99
CA GLU A 446 -17.22 -25.17 -20.24
C GLU A 446 -17.30 -23.72 -20.75
N LEU A 447 -17.54 -22.74 -19.86
CA LEU A 447 -17.50 -21.31 -20.21
C LEU A 447 -16.10 -20.85 -20.66
N GLU A 448 -15.03 -21.42 -20.09
CA GLU A 448 -13.65 -21.16 -20.50
C GLU A 448 -13.37 -21.69 -21.92
N LYS A 449 -13.87 -22.87 -22.26
CA LYS A 449 -13.78 -23.41 -23.64
C LYS A 449 -14.58 -22.56 -24.63
N GLU A 450 -15.78 -22.11 -24.24
CA GLU A 450 -16.63 -21.27 -25.09
C GLU A 450 -16.03 -19.87 -25.31
N THR A 451 -15.30 -19.34 -24.33
CA THR A 451 -14.61 -18.04 -24.45
C THR A 451 -13.26 -18.11 -25.15
N TYR A 452 -12.66 -19.31 -25.24
CA TYR A 452 -11.34 -19.52 -25.84
C TYR A 452 -11.33 -19.20 -27.34
N GLY A 453 -10.39 -18.33 -27.75
CA GLY A 453 -10.21 -17.95 -29.16
C GLY A 453 -11.23 -16.95 -29.71
N LEU A 454 -12.24 -16.53 -28.92
CA LEU A 454 -13.22 -15.52 -29.35
C LEU A 454 -12.56 -14.19 -29.70
N ASP A 455 -11.54 -13.76 -28.93
CA ASP A 455 -10.86 -12.49 -29.17
C ASP A 455 -10.10 -12.46 -30.51
N GLU A 456 -9.46 -13.57 -30.90
CA GLU A 456 -8.80 -13.69 -32.20
C GLU A 456 -9.82 -13.62 -33.35
N HIS A 457 -10.96 -14.27 -33.16
CA HIS A 457 -12.06 -14.26 -34.11
C HIS A 457 -12.69 -12.85 -34.25
N ILE A 458 -12.97 -12.18 -33.13
CA ILE A 458 -13.50 -10.80 -33.08
C ILE A 458 -12.54 -9.82 -33.77
N ASN A 459 -11.25 -9.91 -33.46
CA ASN A 459 -10.23 -9.04 -34.03
C ASN A 459 -10.10 -9.22 -35.55
N SER A 460 -10.23 -10.46 -36.05
CA SER A 460 -10.26 -10.74 -37.49
C SER A 460 -11.39 -9.98 -38.21
N TYR A 461 -12.61 -10.05 -37.67
CA TYR A 461 -13.76 -9.32 -38.22
C TYR A 461 -13.62 -7.80 -38.12
N TYR A 462 -13.14 -7.26 -36.98
CA TYR A 462 -12.91 -5.82 -36.84
C TYR A 462 -11.82 -5.31 -37.78
N ASN A 463 -10.75 -6.06 -38.00
CA ASN A 463 -9.70 -5.68 -38.95
C ASN A 463 -10.22 -5.64 -40.39
N LYS A 464 -11.00 -6.66 -40.77
CA LYS A 464 -11.63 -6.74 -42.09
C LYS A 464 -12.64 -5.61 -42.31
N ALA A 465 -13.46 -5.29 -41.30
CA ALA A 465 -14.36 -4.16 -41.33
C ALA A 465 -13.62 -2.82 -41.50
N ARG A 466 -12.51 -2.59 -40.77
CA ARG A 466 -11.70 -1.37 -40.90
C ARG A 466 -11.10 -1.22 -42.29
N GLN A 467 -10.61 -2.32 -42.85
CA GLN A 467 -10.03 -2.32 -44.19
C GLN A 467 -11.09 -1.98 -45.26
N LEU A 468 -12.21 -2.70 -45.27
CA LEU A 468 -13.30 -2.48 -46.23
C LEU A 468 -13.87 -1.06 -46.15
N GLU A 469 -13.98 -0.50 -44.95
CA GLU A 469 -14.49 0.85 -44.75
C GLU A 469 -13.51 1.92 -45.26
N ARG A 470 -12.20 1.76 -44.97
CA ARG A 470 -11.17 2.67 -45.50
C ARG A 470 -11.12 2.64 -47.02
N ASP A 471 -11.13 1.44 -47.61
CA ASP A 471 -11.06 1.27 -49.06
C ASP A 471 -12.25 1.93 -49.75
N TYR A 472 -13.45 1.80 -49.17
CA TYR A 472 -14.67 2.43 -49.69
C TYR A 472 -14.64 3.96 -49.55
N ILE A 473 -14.17 4.50 -48.41
CA ILE A 473 -14.00 5.95 -48.21
C ILE A 473 -12.98 6.52 -49.20
N ILE A 474 -11.90 5.79 -49.52
CA ILE A 474 -10.93 6.21 -50.54
C ILE A 474 -11.59 6.29 -51.92
N GLN A 475 -12.45 5.33 -52.27
CA GLN A 475 -13.22 5.36 -53.52
C GLN A 475 -14.20 6.55 -53.57
N LEU A 476 -14.95 6.81 -52.48
CA LEU A 476 -15.87 7.94 -52.40
C LEU A 476 -15.14 9.29 -52.49
N LYS A 477 -13.96 9.42 -51.86
CA LYS A 477 -13.11 10.61 -51.98
C LYS A 477 -12.63 10.84 -53.42
N ARG A 478 -12.21 9.77 -54.12
CA ARG A 478 -11.80 9.86 -55.54
C ARG A 478 -12.94 10.29 -56.45
N ASN A 479 -14.17 9.91 -56.13
CA ASN A 479 -15.35 10.25 -56.91
C ASN A 479 -15.99 11.60 -56.48
N GLY A 480 -15.41 12.30 -55.50
CA GLY A 480 -15.91 13.59 -55.02
C GLY A 480 -17.20 13.49 -54.17
N LEU A 481 -17.55 12.30 -53.68
CA LEU A 481 -18.83 12.01 -53.02
C LEU A 481 -18.75 11.93 -51.48
N TYR A 482 -17.58 12.19 -50.89
CA TYR A 482 -17.37 12.14 -49.43
C TYR A 482 -17.13 13.53 -48.83
N GLN A 483 -18.01 13.97 -47.92
CA GLN A 483 -17.81 15.16 -47.09
C GLN A 483 -17.82 14.77 -45.61
N PRO A 484 -16.75 15.06 -44.82
CA PRO A 484 -16.74 14.77 -43.39
C PRO A 484 -17.80 15.60 -42.65
N GLY A 485 -18.59 14.95 -41.79
CA GLY A 485 -19.56 15.64 -40.93
C GLY A 485 -18.84 16.57 -39.94
N ALA A 486 -19.38 17.78 -39.77
CA ALA A 486 -18.84 18.80 -38.87
C ALA A 486 -18.93 18.34 -37.41
N VAL A 487 -17.84 17.76 -36.91
CA VAL A 487 -17.57 17.62 -35.48
C VAL A 487 -16.88 18.90 -35.04
N SER A 488 -17.37 19.52 -33.96
CA SER A 488 -16.73 20.66 -33.29
C SER A 488 -15.33 20.25 -32.81
N THR A 489 -14.34 20.40 -33.68
CA THR A 489 -12.92 20.33 -33.35
C THR A 489 -12.49 21.70 -32.85
N GLN A 490 -12.78 22.02 -31.59
CA GLN A 490 -11.85 22.89 -30.88
C GLN A 490 -10.65 22.04 -30.48
N SER A 491 -9.73 21.89 -31.43
CA SER A 491 -8.33 21.61 -31.11
C SER A 491 -7.89 22.69 -30.12
N ILE A 492 -7.52 22.30 -28.90
CA ILE A 492 -6.80 23.19 -27.99
C ILE A 492 -5.39 23.34 -28.56
N LYS A 493 -5.24 24.19 -29.57
CA LYS A 493 -3.98 24.90 -29.78
C LYS A 493 -3.92 25.94 -28.67
N GLN A 494 -2.78 26.06 -27.98
CA GLN A 494 -2.52 27.24 -27.14
C GLN A 494 -2.93 28.48 -27.95
N GLU A 495 -3.72 29.37 -27.36
CA GLU A 495 -3.94 30.67 -28.00
C GLU A 495 -2.57 31.29 -28.26
N PRO A 496 -2.23 31.61 -29.53
CA PRO A 496 -0.95 32.21 -29.85
C PRO A 496 -0.75 33.47 -29.00
N GLY A 497 0.33 33.51 -28.21
CA GLY A 497 0.63 34.64 -27.32
C GLY A 497 0.03 34.56 -25.91
N LEU A 498 -0.68 33.48 -25.54
CA LEU A 498 -1.21 33.29 -24.17
C LEU A 498 -0.09 33.37 -23.13
N LEU A 499 1.02 32.65 -23.33
CA LEU A 499 2.18 32.70 -22.44
C LEU A 499 2.78 34.11 -22.34
N GLU A 500 2.87 34.82 -23.46
CA GLU A 500 3.42 36.18 -23.48
C GLU A 500 2.51 37.16 -22.70
N LYS A 501 1.19 37.01 -22.85
CA LYS A 501 0.17 37.74 -22.08
C LYS A 501 0.27 37.40 -20.59
N THR A 502 0.43 36.12 -20.25
CA THR A 502 0.59 35.62 -18.88
C THR A 502 1.86 36.18 -18.22
N LEU A 503 3.00 36.17 -18.92
CA LEU A 503 4.27 36.69 -18.40
C LEU A 503 4.33 38.22 -18.27
N ARG A 504 3.51 38.96 -19.04
CA ARG A 504 3.35 40.41 -18.89
C ARG A 504 2.52 40.78 -17.65
N GLY A 505 1.61 39.91 -17.22
CA GLY A 505 0.77 40.10 -16.03
C GLY A 505 1.44 39.76 -14.70
N LEU A 506 2.64 39.18 -14.72
CA LEU A 506 3.38 38.79 -13.51
C LEU A 506 4.15 39.99 -12.94
N ASP A 507 3.94 40.32 -11.66
CA ASP A 507 4.77 41.30 -10.97
C ASP A 507 6.14 40.70 -10.59
N LYS A 508 7.07 40.81 -11.54
CA LYS A 508 8.44 40.29 -11.40
C LYS A 508 9.24 40.99 -10.28
N GLY A 509 8.82 42.18 -9.83
CA GLY A 509 9.51 42.96 -8.79
C GLY A 509 9.34 42.40 -7.38
N SER A 510 8.30 41.58 -7.16
CA SER A 510 7.99 40.95 -5.87
C SER A 510 8.70 39.60 -5.63
N LEU A 511 9.32 39.03 -6.67
CA LEU A 511 9.95 37.72 -6.58
C LEU A 511 11.28 37.78 -5.83
N THR A 512 11.38 37.03 -4.73
CA THR A 512 12.63 36.82 -3.99
C THR A 512 13.15 35.41 -4.23
N PHE A 513 14.42 35.32 -4.60
CA PHE A 513 15.09 34.06 -4.91
C PHE A 513 16.07 33.71 -3.80
N TYR A 514 16.03 32.46 -3.34
CA TYR A 514 16.91 31.93 -2.30
C TYR A 514 17.57 30.64 -2.80
N SER A 515 18.82 30.41 -2.42
CA SER A 515 19.52 29.15 -2.68
C SER A 515 19.91 28.52 -1.35
N ASP A 516 19.48 27.29 -1.10
CA ASP A 516 19.96 26.47 0.00
C ASP A 516 21.15 25.59 -0.44
N GLU A 517 21.75 24.90 0.53
CA GLU A 517 22.90 24.04 0.30
C GLU A 517 22.58 22.86 -0.65
N GLU A 518 21.36 22.34 -0.58
CA GLU A 518 20.89 21.24 -1.43
C GLU A 518 20.75 21.68 -2.90
N PHE A 519 20.16 22.85 -3.13
CA PHE A 519 20.08 23.48 -4.45
C PHE A 519 21.45 23.72 -5.05
N LEU A 520 22.40 24.24 -4.26
CA LEU A 520 23.77 24.46 -4.72
C LEU A 520 24.48 23.16 -5.09
N LYS A 521 24.32 22.10 -4.28
CA LYS A 521 24.87 20.76 -4.59
C LYS A 521 24.28 20.18 -5.87
N LYS A 522 22.95 20.27 -6.05
CA LYS A 522 22.27 19.77 -7.24
C LYS A 522 22.68 20.54 -8.50
N LYS A 523 22.85 21.87 -8.37
CA LYS A 523 23.40 22.70 -9.44
C LYS A 523 24.80 22.27 -9.83
N GLU A 524 25.70 22.07 -8.87
CA GLU A 524 27.08 21.66 -9.14
C GLU A 524 27.13 20.28 -9.82
N LEU A 525 26.33 19.33 -9.34
CA LEU A 525 26.23 17.99 -9.94
C LEU A 525 25.74 18.05 -11.39
N ARG A 526 24.69 18.83 -11.66
CA ARG A 526 24.13 19.02 -13.00
C ARG A 526 25.09 19.73 -13.94
N ASP A 527 25.77 20.79 -13.48
CA ASP A 527 26.79 21.49 -14.26
C ASP A 527 27.94 20.54 -14.64
N LYS A 528 28.34 19.67 -13.71
CA LYS A 528 29.35 18.64 -13.96
C LYS A 528 28.87 17.60 -14.98
N LEU A 529 27.64 17.12 -14.84
CA LEU A 529 27.01 16.16 -15.76
C LEU A 529 26.92 16.76 -17.18
N TYR A 530 26.47 18.01 -17.30
CA TYR A 530 26.35 18.75 -18.56
C TYR A 530 27.69 18.83 -19.28
N ARG A 531 28.72 19.32 -18.58
CA ARG A 531 30.07 19.46 -19.16
C ARG A 531 30.73 18.13 -19.50
N SER A 532 30.35 17.05 -18.82
CA SER A 532 30.95 15.73 -19.03
C SER A 532 30.37 14.99 -20.23
N PHE A 533 29.09 15.18 -20.52
CA PHE A 533 28.39 14.36 -21.50
C PHE A 533 27.86 15.11 -22.73
N PHE A 534 27.68 16.42 -22.67
CA PHE A 534 26.96 17.17 -23.71
C PHE A 534 27.86 18.25 -24.35
N ASP A 535 27.60 18.54 -25.62
CA ASP A 535 28.29 19.63 -26.33
C ASP A 535 27.67 21.01 -26.00
N ASN A 536 28.33 22.09 -26.41
CA ASN A 536 27.88 23.45 -26.09
C ASN A 536 26.46 23.78 -26.60
N SER A 537 26.04 23.20 -27.72
CA SER A 537 24.69 23.41 -28.27
C SER A 537 23.65 22.69 -27.41
N GLN A 538 23.93 21.44 -27.05
CA GLN A 538 23.09 20.63 -26.17
C GLN A 538 23.00 21.21 -24.75
N ILE A 539 24.12 21.72 -24.22
CA ILE A 539 24.16 22.40 -22.92
C ILE A 539 23.25 23.63 -22.94
N ALA A 540 23.26 24.44 -24.00
CA ALA A 540 22.38 25.59 -24.11
C ALA A 540 20.90 25.19 -24.10
N GLU A 541 20.52 24.12 -24.81
CA GLU A 541 19.15 23.59 -24.79
C GLU A 541 18.74 23.02 -23.42
N LEU A 542 19.67 22.34 -22.73
CA LEU A 542 19.42 21.79 -21.39
C LEU A 542 19.27 22.90 -20.34
N GLN A 543 20.09 23.96 -20.44
CA GLN A 543 19.95 25.15 -19.59
C GLN A 543 18.65 25.91 -19.88
N MET A 544 18.22 25.97 -21.15
CA MET A 544 16.89 26.48 -21.50
C MET A 544 15.79 25.63 -20.84
N ALA A 545 15.89 24.31 -20.87
CA ALA A 545 14.94 23.43 -20.21
C ALA A 545 14.91 23.62 -18.68
N ASP A 546 16.06 23.88 -18.05
CA ASP A 546 16.13 24.26 -16.63
C ASP A 546 15.40 25.58 -16.36
N SER A 547 15.60 26.60 -17.20
CA SER A 547 14.86 27.87 -17.12
C SER A 547 13.36 27.69 -17.30
N LEU A 548 12.93 26.86 -18.26
CA LEU A 548 11.51 26.54 -18.46
C LEU A 548 10.89 25.89 -17.22
N THR A 549 11.62 24.99 -16.56
CA THR A 549 11.20 24.35 -15.29
C THR A 549 10.99 25.40 -14.19
N VAL A 550 11.90 26.37 -14.08
CA VAL A 550 11.80 27.48 -13.13
C VAL A 550 10.56 28.33 -13.38
N TRP A 551 10.35 28.75 -14.64
CA TRP A 551 9.18 29.54 -14.99
C TRP A 551 7.88 28.79 -14.75
N ALA A 552 7.85 27.50 -15.06
CA ALA A 552 6.70 26.64 -14.79
C ALA A 552 6.35 26.61 -13.29
N ASN A 553 7.36 26.49 -12.42
CA ASN A 553 7.18 26.54 -10.96
C ASN A 553 6.64 27.90 -10.48
N ILE A 554 7.17 29.01 -10.99
CA ILE A 554 6.70 30.36 -10.66
C ILE A 554 5.22 30.50 -11.00
N LEU A 555 4.81 30.08 -12.21
CA LEU A 555 3.41 30.16 -12.63
C LEU A 555 2.50 29.23 -11.80
N SER A 556 2.98 28.06 -11.38
CA SER A 556 2.21 27.16 -10.51
C SER A 556 1.97 27.78 -9.12
N LEU A 557 2.99 28.43 -8.56
CA LEU A 557 2.88 29.12 -7.27
C LEU A 557 1.92 30.30 -7.36
N GLU A 558 2.01 31.09 -8.43
CA GLU A 558 1.10 32.23 -8.64
C GLU A 558 -0.35 31.77 -8.86
N SER A 559 -0.56 30.66 -9.58
CA SER A 559 -1.87 30.01 -9.69
C SER A 559 -2.44 29.65 -8.32
N ALA A 560 -1.63 29.05 -7.43
CA ALA A 560 -2.05 28.71 -6.08
C ALA A 560 -2.38 29.95 -5.24
N ARG A 561 -1.54 31.00 -5.32
CA ARG A 561 -1.74 32.29 -4.63
C ARG A 561 -3.09 32.91 -5.02
N LEU A 562 -3.40 32.97 -6.33
CA LEU A 562 -4.67 33.51 -6.83
C LEU A 562 -5.88 32.67 -6.41
N LEU A 563 -5.75 31.34 -6.32
CA LEU A 563 -6.84 30.51 -5.77
C LEU A 563 -7.07 30.82 -4.29
N GLU A 564 -6.00 30.98 -3.52
CA GLU A 564 -6.12 31.37 -2.11
C GLU A 564 -6.73 32.78 -1.96
N GLU A 565 -6.36 33.71 -2.83
CA GLU A 565 -6.92 35.06 -2.89
C GLU A 565 -8.41 35.03 -3.27
N SER A 566 -8.80 34.23 -4.28
CA SER A 566 -10.22 34.06 -4.65
C SER A 566 -11.07 33.52 -3.50
N ARG A 567 -10.52 32.65 -2.65
CA ARG A 567 -11.20 32.16 -1.44
C ARG A 567 -11.35 33.24 -0.35
N LYS A 568 -10.56 34.30 -0.40
CA LYS A 568 -10.65 35.47 0.51
C LYS A 568 -11.69 36.50 0.03
N VAL A 569 -12.14 36.41 -1.23
CA VAL A 569 -13.11 37.34 -1.85
C VAL A 569 -14.55 37.20 -1.29
N THR A 570 -14.82 36.31 -0.34
CA THR A 570 -16.13 36.27 0.36
C THR A 570 -15.98 36.11 1.88
N SER A 571 -15.72 37.23 2.58
CA SER A 571 -16.44 37.68 3.79
C SER A 571 -15.66 38.78 4.54
N GLU A 572 -15.89 40.05 4.19
CA GLU A 572 -15.91 41.09 5.22
C GLU A 572 -17.39 41.42 5.48
N GLN A 573 -17.83 41.39 6.75
CA GLN A 573 -19.17 41.83 7.11
C GLN A 573 -19.26 43.35 6.88
N LEU A 574 -19.71 43.76 5.70
CA LEU A 574 -20.07 45.15 5.43
C LEU A 574 -21.24 45.54 6.33
N SER A 575 -21.14 46.72 6.95
CA SER A 575 -22.19 47.25 7.80
C SER A 575 -23.47 47.50 7.00
N LEU A 576 -24.64 47.45 7.65
CA LEU A 576 -25.93 47.72 7.02
C LEU A 576 -25.95 49.09 6.30
N LYS A 577 -25.15 50.05 6.78
CA LYS A 577 -24.98 51.39 6.23
C LYS A 577 -24.23 51.41 4.89
N GLU A 578 -23.26 50.51 4.71
CA GLU A 578 -22.50 50.35 3.45
C GLU A 578 -23.29 49.57 2.39
N ARG A 579 -24.14 48.62 2.83
CA ARG A 579 -25.07 47.91 1.94
C ARG A 579 -26.16 48.84 1.39
N LEU A 580 -26.59 49.83 2.20
CA LEU A 580 -27.59 50.82 1.81
C LEU A 580 -27.03 51.96 0.95
N SER A 581 -25.73 52.28 1.03
CA SER A 581 -25.13 53.37 0.26
C SER A 581 -24.72 52.97 -1.17
N LYS A 582 -24.51 51.67 -1.42
CA LYS A 582 -23.93 51.17 -2.69
C LYS A 582 -24.90 50.53 -3.68
N GLY A 583 -26.19 50.37 -3.37
CA GLY A 583 -27.25 50.02 -4.34
C GLY A 583 -27.02 48.75 -5.18
N THR A 584 -27.67 47.65 -4.80
CA THR A 584 -28.00 46.45 -5.62
C THR A 584 -26.93 45.70 -6.44
N ASN A 585 -25.68 46.15 -6.61
CA ASN A 585 -24.70 45.48 -7.50
C ASN A 585 -23.51 44.78 -6.81
N ILE A 586 -23.41 44.80 -5.47
CA ILE A 586 -22.24 44.27 -4.75
C ILE A 586 -22.07 42.74 -4.93
N GLU A 587 -23.17 41.98 -4.95
CA GLU A 587 -23.11 40.52 -5.11
C GLU A 587 -22.66 40.11 -6.53
N GLU A 588 -23.07 40.86 -7.56
CA GLU A 588 -22.59 40.65 -8.94
C GLU A 588 -21.12 41.05 -9.10
N GLU A 589 -20.67 42.17 -8.52
CA GLU A 589 -19.26 42.61 -8.58
C GLU A 589 -18.30 41.64 -7.87
N MET A 590 -18.67 41.14 -6.68
CA MET A 590 -17.85 40.15 -5.95
C MET A 590 -17.79 38.80 -6.66
N SER A 591 -18.87 38.39 -7.34
CA SER A 591 -18.87 37.18 -8.18
C SER A 591 -17.92 37.33 -9.36
N LEU A 592 -17.94 38.49 -10.03
CA LEU A 592 -17.08 38.79 -11.17
C LEU A 592 -15.59 38.85 -10.79
N GLU A 593 -15.26 39.43 -9.63
CA GLU A 593 -13.88 39.47 -9.13
C GLU A 593 -13.35 38.07 -8.78
N MET A 594 -14.16 37.27 -8.08
CA MET A 594 -13.81 35.88 -7.77
C MET A 594 -13.63 35.04 -9.04
N GLU A 595 -14.54 35.17 -10.01
CA GLU A 595 -14.45 34.50 -11.32
C GLU A 595 -13.19 34.92 -12.09
N ALA A 596 -12.83 36.21 -12.07
CA ALA A 596 -11.62 36.70 -12.72
C ALA A 596 -10.33 36.12 -12.11
N LEU A 597 -10.23 36.05 -10.78
CA LEU A 597 -9.10 35.43 -10.07
C LEU A 597 -9.00 33.93 -10.35
N VAL A 598 -10.13 33.21 -10.34
CA VAL A 598 -10.18 31.78 -10.66
C VAL A 598 -9.75 31.55 -12.12
N GLN A 599 -10.22 32.37 -13.05
CA GLN A 599 -9.85 32.26 -14.46
C GLN A 599 -8.37 32.55 -14.68
N GLN A 600 -7.83 33.60 -14.06
CA GLN A 600 -6.41 33.94 -14.14
C GLN A 600 -5.53 32.83 -13.52
N SER A 601 -5.98 32.22 -12.42
CA SER A 601 -5.30 31.05 -11.84
C SER A 601 -5.26 29.87 -12.81
N ARG A 602 -6.38 29.57 -13.48
CA ARG A 602 -6.44 28.49 -14.48
C ARG A 602 -5.49 28.74 -15.65
N ASP A 603 -5.38 29.99 -16.10
CA ASP A 603 -4.45 30.37 -17.17
C ASP A 603 -2.98 30.23 -16.75
N TYR A 604 -2.65 30.60 -15.49
CA TYR A 604 -1.33 30.37 -14.93
C TYR A 604 -1.00 28.88 -14.79
N LYS A 605 -1.92 28.05 -14.28
CA LYS A 605 -1.73 26.59 -14.20
C LYS A 605 -1.53 25.98 -15.58
N ARG A 606 -2.28 26.43 -16.59
CA ARG A 606 -2.15 25.96 -17.97
C ARG A 606 -0.81 26.29 -18.59
N SER A 607 -0.37 27.54 -18.44
CA SER A 607 0.94 27.97 -18.93
C SER A 607 2.07 27.26 -18.17
N SER A 608 1.91 27.04 -16.86
CA SER A 608 2.84 26.26 -16.04
C SER A 608 3.03 24.84 -16.59
N LEU A 609 1.95 24.07 -16.74
CA LEU A 609 2.02 22.68 -17.21
C LEU A 609 2.62 22.57 -18.61
N ALA A 610 2.33 23.53 -19.50
CA ALA A 610 2.91 23.54 -20.84
C ALA A 610 4.42 23.82 -20.86
N LEU A 611 4.90 24.77 -20.04
CA LEU A 611 6.34 25.01 -19.88
C LEU A 611 7.05 23.79 -19.28
N TYR A 612 6.40 23.13 -18.32
CA TYR A 612 6.87 21.89 -17.72
C TYR A 612 7.03 20.77 -18.74
N GLU A 613 5.99 20.53 -19.55
CA GLU A 613 6.04 19.53 -20.61
C GLU A 613 7.18 19.80 -21.59
N GLN A 614 7.31 21.04 -22.06
CA GLN A 614 8.39 21.43 -22.97
C GLN A 614 9.77 21.17 -22.34
N ALA A 615 9.97 21.55 -21.06
CA ALA A 615 11.20 21.31 -20.35
C ALA A 615 11.55 19.81 -20.28
N LEU A 616 10.57 18.97 -19.93
CA LEU A 616 10.74 17.53 -19.83
C LEU A 616 11.07 16.88 -21.18
N ASP A 617 10.42 17.33 -22.25
CA ASP A 617 10.68 16.82 -23.61
C ASP A 617 12.09 17.19 -24.11
N HIS A 618 12.58 18.39 -23.78
CA HIS A 618 13.97 18.76 -24.08
C HIS A 618 14.97 17.89 -23.31
N LYS A 619 14.77 17.71 -22.00
CA LYS A 619 15.66 16.89 -21.17
C LYS A 619 15.65 15.43 -21.59
N TYR A 620 14.46 14.84 -21.78
CA TYR A 620 14.32 13.46 -22.20
C TYR A 620 15.07 13.19 -23.50
N ARG A 621 14.88 14.03 -24.53
CA ARG A 621 15.53 13.86 -25.84
C ARG A 621 17.05 13.78 -25.73
N HIS A 622 17.66 14.68 -24.96
CA HIS A 622 19.12 14.72 -24.80
C HIS A 622 19.61 13.59 -23.89
N TYR A 623 19.00 13.41 -22.73
CA TYR A 623 19.45 12.39 -21.78
C TYR A 623 19.26 10.97 -22.33
N TYR A 624 18.14 10.68 -22.99
CA TYR A 624 17.87 9.37 -23.57
C TYR A 624 18.87 9.02 -24.67
N ASN A 625 19.08 9.93 -25.63
CA ASN A 625 20.05 9.72 -26.71
C ASN A 625 21.46 9.49 -26.15
N LYS A 626 21.84 10.21 -25.09
CA LYS A 626 23.13 10.05 -24.45
C LYS A 626 23.24 8.73 -23.68
N ALA A 627 22.22 8.38 -22.90
CA ALA A 627 22.18 7.14 -22.13
C ALA A 627 22.25 5.90 -23.04
N VAL A 628 21.55 5.91 -24.18
CA VAL A 628 21.64 4.84 -25.19
C VAL A 628 23.03 4.79 -25.83
N ALA A 629 23.61 5.94 -26.18
CA ALA A 629 24.94 5.99 -26.79
C ALA A 629 26.04 5.48 -25.85
N ILE A 630 25.95 5.76 -24.55
CA ILE A 630 26.92 5.27 -23.56
C ILE A 630 26.63 3.82 -23.18
N GLY A 631 25.35 3.44 -23.00
CA GLY A 631 24.92 2.09 -22.65
C GLY A 631 25.40 1.03 -23.64
N ALA A 632 25.43 1.35 -24.94
CA ALA A 632 25.99 0.49 -25.97
C ALA A 632 27.50 0.17 -25.79
N THR A 633 28.19 0.83 -24.86
CA THR A 633 29.64 0.68 -24.60
C THR A 633 29.97 0.31 -23.14
N SER A 634 28.99 0.22 -22.23
CA SER A 634 29.24 0.06 -20.79
C SER A 634 28.60 -1.20 -20.19
N ASN A 635 29.40 -2.07 -19.57
CA ASN A 635 28.95 -3.32 -18.92
C ASN A 635 28.24 -3.15 -17.54
N GLN A 636 27.54 -2.04 -17.28
CA GLN A 636 26.88 -1.81 -15.98
C GLN A 636 25.37 -2.08 -16.04
N SER A 637 24.96 -3.25 -15.55
CA SER A 637 23.58 -3.75 -15.57
C SER A 637 22.52 -2.80 -14.97
N GLY A 638 22.90 -1.91 -14.04
CA GLY A 638 21.97 -0.94 -13.44
C GLY A 638 21.55 0.22 -14.35
N SER A 639 22.42 0.67 -15.25
CA SER A 639 22.19 1.84 -16.12
C SER A 639 21.30 1.50 -17.33
N GLU A 640 21.44 0.31 -17.91
CA GLU A 640 20.60 -0.16 -19.02
C GLU A 640 19.14 -0.36 -18.59
N ASN A 641 18.93 -0.95 -17.41
CA ASN A 641 17.59 -1.14 -16.84
C ASN A 641 16.88 0.19 -16.62
N LEU A 642 17.54 1.19 -16.01
CA LEU A 642 16.97 2.52 -15.81
C LEU A 642 16.55 3.17 -17.14
N SER A 643 17.39 3.05 -18.17
CA SER A 643 17.15 3.66 -19.49
C SER A 643 15.97 3.00 -20.23
N SER A 644 15.80 1.69 -20.12
CA SER A 644 14.67 0.94 -20.69
C SER A 644 13.34 1.30 -20.01
N HIS A 645 13.34 1.35 -18.68
CA HIS A 645 12.16 1.73 -17.90
C HIS A 645 11.76 3.19 -18.16
N ALA A 646 12.73 4.10 -18.22
CA ALA A 646 12.49 5.50 -18.57
C ALA A 646 11.82 5.64 -19.94
N ARG A 647 12.27 4.89 -20.95
CA ARG A 647 11.66 4.90 -22.29
C ARG A 647 10.20 4.48 -22.24
N THR A 648 9.90 3.39 -21.53
CA THR A 648 8.56 2.83 -21.43
C THR A 648 7.61 3.82 -20.76
N ARG A 649 8.00 4.35 -19.59
CA ARG A 649 7.22 5.34 -18.82
C ARG A 649 6.99 6.63 -19.62
N TYR A 650 8.01 7.13 -20.32
CA TYR A 650 7.87 8.33 -21.14
C TYR A 650 6.91 8.12 -22.31
N HIS A 651 7.00 6.99 -23.03
CA HIS A 651 6.08 6.68 -24.12
C HIS A 651 4.64 6.49 -23.65
N GLU A 652 4.43 5.83 -22.52
CA GLU A 652 3.11 5.68 -21.90
C GLU A 652 2.49 7.05 -21.58
N ALA A 653 3.27 7.93 -20.95
CA ALA A 653 2.84 9.29 -20.64
C ALA A 653 2.55 10.12 -21.90
N ASP A 654 3.44 10.09 -22.89
CA ASP A 654 3.31 10.86 -24.14
C ASP A 654 2.10 10.40 -24.99
N GLN A 655 1.84 9.09 -25.05
CA GLN A 655 0.63 8.56 -25.69
C GLN A 655 -0.64 8.99 -24.94
N SER A 656 -0.61 8.93 -23.61
CA SER A 656 -1.75 9.32 -22.77
C SER A 656 -2.06 10.81 -22.88
N ILE A 657 -1.05 11.68 -22.93
CA ILE A 657 -1.23 13.14 -23.10
C ILE A 657 -1.85 13.43 -24.47
N LYS A 658 -1.43 12.74 -25.54
CA LYS A 658 -1.99 12.89 -26.90
C LYS A 658 -3.46 12.47 -27.01
N GLN A 659 -3.94 11.65 -26.07
CA GLN A 659 -5.32 11.15 -26.04
C GLN A 659 -6.26 12.01 -25.16
N LEU A 660 -5.75 13.05 -24.50
CA LEU A 660 -6.56 14.00 -23.72
C LEU A 660 -7.46 14.84 -24.65
N ASN A 661 -8.72 14.44 -24.80
CA ASN A 661 -9.70 15.13 -25.66
C ASN A 661 -10.28 16.42 -25.04
N LEU A 662 -10.15 16.62 -23.72
CA LEU A 662 -10.50 17.84 -22.98
C LEU A 662 -9.34 18.21 -22.05
N TYR A 663 -9.06 19.51 -21.89
CA TYR A 663 -8.03 19.97 -20.97
C TYR A 663 -8.46 19.72 -19.52
N ASN A 664 -7.83 18.72 -18.88
CA ASN A 664 -7.93 18.44 -17.45
C ASN A 664 -6.54 18.67 -16.82
N PRO A 665 -6.35 19.74 -16.02
CA PRO A 665 -5.05 20.10 -15.47
C PRO A 665 -4.50 19.04 -14.51
N GLU A 666 -5.35 18.40 -13.72
CA GLU A 666 -4.94 17.38 -12.74
C GLU A 666 -4.47 16.10 -13.44
N GLN A 667 -5.22 15.68 -14.47
CA GLN A 667 -4.84 14.51 -15.27
C GLN A 667 -3.55 14.77 -16.04
N LEU A 668 -3.39 15.97 -16.62
CA LEU A 668 -2.16 16.36 -17.29
C LEU A 668 -0.96 16.40 -16.32
N GLU A 669 -1.13 16.96 -15.12
CA GLU A 669 -0.07 17.01 -14.10
C GLU A 669 0.40 15.62 -13.67
N ARG A 670 -0.51 14.64 -13.51
CA ARG A 670 -0.17 13.24 -13.25
C ARG A 670 0.63 12.61 -14.39
N LEU A 671 0.25 12.88 -15.64
CA LEU A 671 0.98 12.36 -16.81
C LEU A 671 2.35 13.03 -16.97
N LEU A 672 2.46 14.33 -16.69
CA LEU A 672 3.75 15.03 -16.67
C LEU A 672 4.66 14.53 -15.53
N ALA A 673 4.10 14.11 -14.39
CA ALA A 673 4.87 13.45 -13.34
C ALA A 673 5.51 12.13 -13.83
N LEU A 674 4.83 11.36 -14.69
CA LEU A 674 5.41 10.18 -15.34
C LEU A 674 6.54 10.54 -16.33
N LYS A 675 6.35 11.59 -17.15
CA LYS A 675 7.43 12.11 -18.01
C LYS A 675 8.64 12.55 -17.16
N LYS A 676 8.40 13.24 -16.05
CA LYS A 676 9.45 13.68 -15.12
C LYS A 676 10.19 12.52 -14.50
N ASN A 677 9.48 11.51 -14.00
CA ASN A 677 10.08 10.31 -13.44
C ASN A 677 11.03 9.64 -14.46
N SER A 678 10.63 9.60 -15.72
CA SER A 678 11.47 9.09 -16.81
C SER A 678 12.75 9.92 -17.01
N VAL A 679 12.65 11.24 -16.94
CA VAL A 679 13.82 12.14 -17.03
C VAL A 679 14.75 11.96 -15.83
N ASP A 680 14.20 11.87 -14.61
CA ASP A 680 14.97 11.68 -13.38
C ASP A 680 15.73 10.33 -13.42
N MET A 681 15.12 9.25 -13.92
CA MET A 681 15.79 7.95 -14.13
C MET A 681 16.95 8.02 -15.14
N LEU A 682 16.81 8.84 -16.18
CA LEU A 682 17.88 9.04 -17.17
C LEU A 682 19.01 9.91 -16.61
N GLU A 683 18.69 10.92 -15.80
CA GLU A 683 19.67 11.73 -15.06
C GLU A 683 20.48 10.81 -14.12
N GLU A 684 19.80 9.97 -13.32
CA GLU A 684 20.42 8.96 -12.44
C GLU A 684 21.32 7.98 -13.21
N SER A 685 20.86 7.49 -14.36
CA SER A 685 21.64 6.60 -15.23
C SER A 685 22.96 7.26 -15.69
N LEU A 686 22.91 8.53 -16.09
CA LEU A 686 24.09 9.30 -16.50
C LEU A 686 25.01 9.62 -15.30
N GLU A 687 24.44 9.89 -14.12
CA GLU A 687 25.22 10.11 -12.89
C GLU A 687 26.00 8.86 -12.47
N ILE A 688 25.40 7.67 -12.57
CA ILE A 688 26.08 6.39 -12.33
C ILE A 688 27.28 6.24 -13.28
N GLN A 689 27.08 6.54 -14.57
CA GLN A 689 28.15 6.51 -15.56
C GLN A 689 29.25 7.55 -15.27
N LEU A 690 28.88 8.74 -14.79
CA LEU A 690 29.82 9.80 -14.38
C LEU A 690 30.66 9.39 -13.17
N ALA A 691 30.07 8.68 -12.21
CA ALA A 691 30.76 8.16 -11.04
C ALA A 691 31.73 7.02 -11.41
N GLY A 692 31.36 6.19 -12.39
CA GLY A 692 32.21 5.10 -12.92
C GLY A 692 33.36 5.54 -13.82
N ALA A 693 33.33 6.76 -14.38
CA ALA A 693 34.33 7.26 -15.33
C ALA A 693 35.67 7.72 -14.71
N LYS A 694 35.90 7.50 -13.40
CA LYS A 694 37.19 7.79 -12.75
C LYS A 694 38.18 6.63 -12.92
N ALA A 695 38.83 6.57 -14.08
CA ALA A 695 40.24 6.14 -14.21
C ALA A 695 40.80 6.57 -15.58
N PRO A 696 41.87 7.39 -15.66
CA PRO A 696 42.66 7.47 -16.87
C PRO A 696 43.55 6.22 -16.98
N ALA A 697 43.77 5.78 -18.22
CA ALA A 697 44.57 4.62 -18.58
C ALA A 697 45.97 4.58 -17.95
N ALA A 698 46.33 3.46 -17.31
CA ALA A 698 47.63 2.79 -17.43
C ALA A 698 47.69 1.47 -16.63
N ALA A 699 48.25 0.45 -17.28
CA ALA A 699 48.90 -0.76 -16.76
C ALA A 699 48.04 -1.94 -16.25
N SER A 700 48.44 -3.09 -16.77
CA SER A 700 47.92 -4.45 -16.62
C SER A 700 48.29 -5.15 -15.31
N ALA A 701 47.52 -6.20 -15.02
CA ALA A 701 47.85 -7.43 -14.28
C ALA A 701 47.84 -7.38 -12.73
N ALA A 702 46.88 -8.08 -12.12
CA ALA A 702 47.10 -9.36 -11.41
C ALA A 702 45.81 -9.83 -10.71
N ALA A 703 45.72 -11.14 -10.51
CA ALA A 703 44.54 -11.91 -10.15
C ALA A 703 44.14 -11.86 -8.66
N GLY A 704 42.87 -12.22 -8.40
CA GLY A 704 42.47 -13.07 -7.26
C GLY A 704 41.63 -12.43 -6.16
N GLY A 705 40.39 -12.92 -5.99
CA GLY A 705 39.80 -13.11 -4.65
C GLY A 705 38.56 -12.30 -4.26
N SER A 706 37.49 -13.06 -3.95
CA SER A 706 36.30 -12.73 -3.16
C SER A 706 35.19 -11.85 -3.78
N SER A 707 34.11 -12.53 -4.12
CA SER A 707 32.76 -12.00 -4.33
C SER A 707 32.21 -11.51 -2.99
N GLY A 708 32.56 -10.27 -2.63
CA GLY A 708 31.82 -9.47 -1.64
C GLY A 708 30.99 -8.45 -2.40
N THR A 709 29.66 -8.61 -2.38
CA THR A 709 28.70 -7.60 -2.78
C THR A 709 28.91 -6.36 -1.90
N ARG A 710 29.72 -5.42 -2.37
CA ARG A 710 29.84 -4.10 -1.77
C ARG A 710 28.54 -3.36 -2.00
N PHE A 711 27.75 -3.31 -0.93
CA PHE A 711 26.79 -2.26 -0.65
C PHE A 711 27.38 -0.90 -1.06
N ILE A 712 26.74 -0.24 -2.01
CA ILE A 712 26.86 1.21 -2.12
C ILE A 712 25.96 1.73 -1.00
N ASP A 713 26.61 2.14 0.08
CA ASP A 713 26.02 2.95 1.12
C ASP A 713 25.47 4.24 0.49
N LEU A 714 24.15 4.30 0.31
CA LEU A 714 23.40 5.46 -0.15
C LEU A 714 22.87 6.29 1.05
N SER A 715 23.61 6.32 2.16
CA SER A 715 23.36 7.28 3.25
C SER A 715 23.72 8.74 2.90
N SER A 716 24.12 9.04 1.66
CA SER A 716 24.28 10.41 1.16
C SER A 716 23.25 10.74 0.07
N GLY A 717 22.05 11.13 0.48
CA GLY A 717 21.00 11.66 -0.40
C GLY A 717 19.93 12.36 0.43
N SER A 718 19.85 13.68 0.31
CA SER A 718 19.07 14.62 1.10
C SER A 718 17.57 14.27 1.25
N THR A 719 17.09 14.29 2.49
CA THR A 719 15.65 14.41 2.78
C THR A 719 15.21 15.86 2.53
N PRO A 720 14.22 16.13 1.67
CA PRO A 720 13.78 17.50 1.42
C PRO A 720 13.07 18.09 2.65
N SER A 721 13.41 19.33 2.98
CA SER A 721 12.76 20.15 4.00
C SER A 721 11.47 20.77 3.43
N TYR A 722 10.32 20.50 4.04
CA TYR A 722 9.01 21.08 3.65
C TYR A 722 8.34 21.82 4.84
N PRO A 723 7.37 22.72 4.58
CA PRO A 723 6.96 23.77 5.50
C PRO A 723 6.31 23.23 6.77
N ALA A 724 6.67 23.85 7.89
CA ALA A 724 6.17 23.53 9.22
C ALA A 724 4.66 23.78 9.35
N ILE A 725 3.91 22.75 9.77
CA ILE A 725 2.63 22.93 10.45
C ILE A 725 2.95 23.25 11.92
N HIS A 726 2.32 24.31 12.43
CA HIS A 726 2.71 25.13 13.58
C HIS A 726 3.15 24.41 14.87
N LYS A 727 4.18 24.98 15.51
CA LYS A 727 4.64 24.69 16.88
C LYS A 727 3.59 25.03 17.94
N ALA A 728 3.51 24.19 18.98
CA ALA A 728 3.33 24.64 20.36
C ALA A 728 4.57 24.21 21.17
N SER A 729 5.13 25.13 21.97
CA SER A 729 6.37 24.96 22.73
C SER A 729 6.16 24.29 24.10
N PRO A 730 7.24 23.75 24.73
CA PRO A 730 7.15 22.70 25.74
C PRO A 730 7.18 23.24 27.17
N ALA A 731 6.46 22.58 28.09
CA ALA A 731 6.72 22.68 29.52
C ALA A 731 6.47 21.35 30.26
N GLU A 732 7.58 20.86 30.81
CA GLU A 732 7.84 20.01 31.98
C GLU A 732 7.19 18.62 32.15
N VAL A 733 8.10 17.70 32.46
CA VAL A 733 7.97 16.24 32.54
C VAL A 733 7.32 15.81 33.86
N SER A 734 6.30 14.96 33.75
CA SER A 734 6.14 13.81 34.66
C SER A 734 5.32 12.72 33.95
N THR A 735 5.75 11.47 34.07
CA THR A 735 5.21 10.30 33.34
C THR A 735 3.92 9.76 33.97
N PRO A 736 2.84 9.59 33.18
CA PRO A 736 1.98 8.41 33.31
C PRO A 736 1.46 7.83 31.96
N SER A 737 0.76 6.69 32.05
CA SER A 737 0.51 5.64 31.03
C SER A 737 -0.22 6.03 29.72
N PRO A 738 -0.17 5.19 28.65
CA PRO A 738 -0.59 5.52 27.28
C PRO A 738 -2.08 5.87 27.06
N ALA A 739 -2.97 5.57 28.01
CA ALA A 739 -4.42 5.70 27.83
C ALA A 739 -5.03 7.04 28.29
N SER A 740 -4.25 7.96 28.88
CA SER A 740 -4.76 9.24 29.43
C SER A 740 -4.45 10.49 28.58
N VAL A 741 -3.96 10.32 27.35
CA VAL A 741 -3.49 11.42 26.47
C VAL A 741 -4.64 12.16 25.74
N VAL A 742 -5.88 11.70 25.89
CA VAL A 742 -7.01 12.06 25.00
C VAL A 742 -7.73 13.38 25.34
N SER A 743 -7.47 14.07 26.45
CA SER A 743 -8.41 15.12 26.93
C SER A 743 -7.92 16.56 27.07
N ALA A 744 -6.73 16.97 26.57
CA ALA A 744 -6.17 18.29 26.91
C ALA A 744 -5.80 19.24 25.76
N ALA A 745 -6.05 18.92 24.49
CA ALA A 745 -5.62 19.75 23.35
C ALA A 745 -6.80 20.45 22.65
N PHE A 746 -7.52 21.33 23.35
CA PHE A 746 -8.55 22.19 22.75
C PHE A 746 -8.32 23.66 23.14
N VAL A 747 -7.81 24.48 22.21
CA VAL A 747 -8.13 25.92 22.10
C VAL A 747 -8.01 26.35 20.61
N PRO A 748 -8.99 27.07 20.03
CA PRO A 748 -8.90 27.60 18.67
C PRO A 748 -8.08 28.90 18.64
N SER A 749 -7.09 28.98 17.75
CA SER A 749 -6.25 30.19 17.58
C SER A 749 -6.63 30.94 16.30
N SER A 750 -7.01 32.21 16.49
CA SER A 750 -7.62 33.12 15.52
C SER A 750 -6.63 34.09 14.84
N SER A 751 -5.49 33.62 14.32
CA SER A 751 -4.56 34.49 13.59
C SER A 751 -4.11 33.86 12.26
N LYS A 752 -4.38 34.57 11.15
CA LYS A 752 -4.03 34.16 9.78
C LYS A 752 -2.51 34.26 9.59
N PRO A 753 -1.83 33.24 9.01
CA PRO A 753 -0.44 33.36 8.58
C PRO A 753 -0.34 34.11 7.24
N GLU A 754 0.65 35.00 7.10
CA GLU A 754 1.08 35.58 5.83
C GLU A 754 2.07 34.63 5.14
N TYR A 755 1.75 34.21 3.92
CA TYR A 755 2.60 33.34 3.10
C TYR A 755 3.70 34.15 2.39
N LYS A 756 4.97 33.81 2.61
CA LYS A 756 6.10 34.30 1.80
C LYS A 756 6.62 33.17 0.91
N ILE A 757 6.67 33.42 -0.40
CA ILE A 757 7.01 32.46 -1.46
C ILE A 757 8.53 32.20 -1.46
N GLN A 758 8.94 30.92 -1.56
CA GLN A 758 10.35 30.48 -1.69
C GLN A 758 10.59 29.85 -3.07
N ILE A 759 11.55 30.38 -3.84
CA ILE A 759 11.95 29.85 -5.16
C ILE A 759 13.48 29.81 -5.27
N GLY A 760 14.05 28.65 -5.59
CA GLY A 760 15.44 28.50 -6.02
C GLY A 760 15.56 28.57 -7.55
N VAL A 761 16.44 29.42 -8.08
CA VAL A 761 16.54 29.70 -9.53
C VAL A 761 17.95 29.52 -10.08
N PHE A 762 18.03 28.82 -11.21
CA PHE A 762 19.19 28.80 -12.09
C PHE A 762 19.23 30.11 -12.89
N ARG A 763 19.98 31.12 -12.44
CA ARG A 763 20.34 32.26 -13.30
C ARG A 763 21.52 31.86 -14.18
N ASN A 764 21.26 31.31 -15.37
CA ASN A 764 22.30 31.09 -16.36
C ASN A 764 22.29 32.11 -17.52
N ASN A 765 21.27 32.98 -17.65
CA ASN A 765 21.37 34.18 -18.50
C ASN A 765 20.19 35.13 -18.22
N PRO A 766 20.40 36.44 -17.95
CA PRO A 766 19.29 37.38 -17.75
C PRO A 766 18.45 37.66 -19.01
N ASN A 767 18.86 37.19 -20.18
CA ASN A 767 18.18 37.39 -21.48
C ASN A 767 17.59 36.11 -22.09
N ALA A 768 17.51 34.99 -21.36
CA ALA A 768 16.98 33.71 -21.86
C ALA A 768 15.62 33.37 -21.28
#